data_AF-D2BX28-F1
#
_entry.id   AF-D2BX28-F1
#
_cell.length_a   1.000
_cell.length_b   1.000
_cell.length_c   1.000
_cell.angle_alpha   90.00
_cell.angle_beta   90.00
_cell.angle_gamma   90.00
#
_symmetry.space_group_name_H-M   'P 1'
#
loop_
_entity.id
_entity.type
_entity.pdbx_description
1 polymer ?
#
loop_
_entity_poly.entity_id
_entity_poly.type
_entity_poly.pdbx_seq_one_letter_code
_entity_poly.pdbx_strand_id
1 'polypeptide(L)'
;MTMPDTQPLANNTDLGEDTGKAPLSSMSPPIPHTAPFHLQATAHLYGIKSAAPEKARVLEIGCKDGGNLLPFALANPQAQAVGVDLDAEQIEKGNGLIQQLELENIALFALDLESLLACDPGTFDYIIIHGLFSLIGGETRDALLRFCHQHLTTEGIVCYCYNTYPGWKTGEILRDAIQLHSGLASDEQTANASARAMLTYMSLGTAPDNPQNAALKSFIEQAEKQSDVDFALLYLQGLNQPCYFVDFYSQITQAGFAYVGDVRAYTELAEHYGDQVSHLHETICPENTVYLRQQYLDFAVNRSQRFSILVPQERAGDILSGPDLAKLADFNWAGNFQRVRADGNRILNAHTSSTGETISTDNPVVLSILDALGESWPASLSLEQLVFNTRFPEKETDNHQQDVLDALRSLFAKGIDGVYVRIGNCPYRNSRHKTLTGLPGLATTDLAFNFWHEPVSLDSDERLFLQQLPPSLKDNDNAFYSQLWALRNKGVVWGTPRAWRDYLQEAIVKADATQVAVYIQSLVVYVSETNAGGFIEPEKPVTHKKNKLQDKNPLSRKVYEEMDRLTSLGHFAEVRTKAEEIISTYPDNLSVWYPFVNTYVRTGDFDGALGVITRAIALMPFNWDFYVDLSVCFWKKNEWHHGMALTRKVLRCDKRKGLAWDTLAVLLNITHNLDSAFICMEKALQIDPENPNFISHMGMVCHNLGRKDAIKYHRKTIELMPEAFHLYSNLLLGLSHDVDVTPQALYQEHVLFGNRVEAAAANYHQHFSYIQNKDSQRPLRIGFISGDFGDHPVTNFLEPIWNSLDRNLFSLYAYSSFQRNDAKAESLKQTAANWHNVDKMGDLELAMLINQDEIDILIDLSGHTAYNRLPVLALKPAPIQMTWIGYPGTTGMKTVDYILLDVHYRQGGALDPYLTEKIIYLPSVKYFEPVKDSPDVNELPALKNGYLTFASFNRPQKISDETLALWAKVLTTIPNSRLIMGYMTGQETIDYFRTRLLECGVNEEQLSFRMRTGLKEYLGMHREVDLLLDTYPYTGGTTVSHAAWMGVPVLTREGESIASRQGSVTMRILGLDDFISTSEDEFLQKALYWSQSLEKLSDVRAGIRGRIAARMNSVLSPSVYFEHAIRNAWQIYCEGKEPSSFSIDWESES
;
A
#
# COMPACT_ATOMS: atom_id res chain seq x y z
N MET A 1 -61.71 8.91 5.58
CA MET A 1 -63.04 9.51 5.29
C MET A 1 -63.07 10.87 6.00
N THR A 2 -63.23 11.94 5.21
CA THR A 2 -63.55 13.36 5.53
C THR A 2 -62.78 14.11 6.64
N MET A 3 -61.86 14.98 6.20
CA MET A 3 -61.24 16.09 6.94
C MET A 3 -62.19 17.29 7.11
N PRO A 4 -62.02 18.15 8.13
CA PRO A 4 -62.50 19.53 8.12
C PRO A 4 -61.44 20.52 7.59
N ASP A 5 -61.92 21.49 6.81
CA ASP A 5 -61.22 22.65 6.26
C ASP A 5 -60.78 23.67 7.32
N THR A 6 -59.60 24.28 7.16
CA THR A 6 -59.41 25.76 7.16
C THR A 6 -58.02 26.19 6.63
N GLN A 7 -58.04 27.03 5.60
CA GLN A 7 -56.99 27.90 5.02
C GLN A 7 -56.78 29.19 5.86
N PRO A 8 -55.88 30.14 5.49
CA PRO A 8 -54.41 30.10 5.34
C PRO A 8 -53.76 31.36 6.02
N LEU A 9 -52.50 31.70 5.70
CA LEU A 9 -51.73 32.94 5.96
C LEU A 9 -50.58 32.77 6.98
N ALA A 10 -49.36 33.30 6.81
CA ALA A 10 -48.67 33.90 5.68
C ALA A 10 -47.20 34.12 6.11
N ASN A 11 -46.26 33.74 5.23
CA ASN A 11 -45.08 34.49 4.79
C ASN A 11 -43.93 34.89 5.74
N ASN A 12 -42.73 34.57 5.23
CA ASN A 12 -41.46 35.31 5.28
C ASN A 12 -40.76 35.30 6.65
N THR A 13 -39.55 34.77 6.82
CA THR A 13 -38.35 34.84 5.98
C THR A 13 -37.30 33.81 6.45
N ASP A 14 -36.81 33.00 5.52
CA ASP A 14 -35.40 32.81 5.17
C ASP A 14 -34.28 32.72 6.24
N LEU A 15 -33.55 31.60 6.15
CA LEU A 15 -32.09 31.44 6.13
C LEU A 15 -31.32 31.17 7.43
N GLY A 16 -30.67 30.01 7.44
CA GLY A 16 -29.40 29.79 8.13
C GLY A 16 -28.21 30.07 7.20
N GLU A 17 -27.14 30.63 7.77
CA GLU A 17 -25.75 30.69 7.27
C GLU A 17 -24.84 30.19 8.41
N ASP A 18 -23.64 29.65 8.26
CA ASP A 18 -22.84 29.06 7.19
C ASP A 18 -21.55 28.60 7.91
N THR A 19 -21.12 27.35 7.73
CA THR A 19 -19.70 26.99 7.89
C THR A 19 -19.32 25.98 6.81
N GLY A 20 -19.16 26.47 5.58
CA GLY A 20 -18.22 25.96 4.59
C GLY A 20 -18.27 24.45 4.32
N LYS A 21 -19.16 24.06 3.40
CA LYS A 21 -19.31 22.73 2.75
C LYS A 21 -20.30 21.73 3.36
N ALA A 22 -21.47 22.18 3.81
CA ALA A 22 -22.65 21.32 3.86
C ALA A 22 -23.33 21.31 2.46
N PRO A 23 -23.69 20.16 1.87
CA PRO A 23 -24.53 20.13 0.69
C PRO A 23 -25.90 20.67 1.08
N LEU A 24 -26.32 21.77 0.45
CA LEU A 24 -27.70 22.24 0.44
C LEU A 24 -28.58 21.13 -0.14
N SER A 25 -29.25 20.38 0.73
CA SER A 25 -30.29 19.42 0.38
C SER A 25 -31.38 19.59 1.43
N SER A 26 -32.59 19.90 0.99
CA SER A 26 -33.68 20.29 1.89
C SER A 26 -34.12 19.16 2.83
N MET A 27 -33.89 17.88 2.52
CA MET A 27 -34.41 16.74 3.30
C MET A 27 -33.58 16.36 4.53
N SER A 28 -34.22 15.76 5.53
CA SER A 28 -33.55 15.17 6.70
C SER A 28 -32.62 14.02 6.28
N PRO A 29 -31.37 13.95 6.78
CA PRO A 29 -30.44 12.89 6.40
C PRO A 29 -30.88 11.54 6.98
N PRO A 30 -30.73 10.43 6.24
CA PRO A 30 -31.00 9.10 6.76
C PRO A 30 -29.97 8.70 7.83
N ILE A 31 -30.38 7.76 8.69
CA ILE A 31 -29.58 7.27 9.82
C ILE A 31 -29.26 5.79 9.57
N PRO A 32 -28.00 5.43 9.21
CA PRO A 32 -27.64 4.05 8.86
C PRO A 32 -28.05 3.00 9.89
N HIS A 33 -27.91 3.32 11.18
CA HIS A 33 -28.16 2.38 12.27
C HIS A 33 -29.65 2.15 12.58
N THR A 34 -30.57 2.90 11.97
CA THR A 34 -32.02 2.67 12.10
C THR A 34 -32.61 2.00 10.86
N ALA A 35 -31.81 1.75 9.84
CA ALA A 35 -32.26 1.03 8.66
C ALA A 35 -32.77 -0.38 9.05
N PRO A 36 -33.93 -0.83 8.56
CA PRO A 36 -34.47 -2.15 8.94
C PRO A 36 -33.53 -3.33 8.72
N PHE A 37 -32.62 -3.29 7.72
CA PHE A 37 -31.60 -4.34 7.54
C PHE A 37 -30.53 -4.33 8.64
N HIS A 38 -30.18 -3.16 9.16
CA HIS A 38 -29.23 -3.02 10.26
C HIS A 38 -29.88 -3.51 11.55
N LEU A 39 -31.13 -3.10 11.79
CA LEU A 39 -31.90 -3.57 12.94
C LEU A 39 -32.10 -5.10 12.93
N GLN A 40 -32.33 -5.69 11.75
CA GLN A 40 -32.40 -7.14 11.58
C GLN A 40 -31.08 -7.81 11.98
N ALA A 41 -29.94 -7.29 11.48
CA ALA A 41 -28.63 -7.83 11.80
C ALA A 41 -28.31 -7.69 13.29
N THR A 42 -28.56 -6.53 13.89
CA THR A 42 -28.36 -6.30 15.31
C THR A 42 -29.23 -7.23 16.17
N ALA A 43 -30.53 -7.37 15.87
CA ALA A 43 -31.41 -8.31 16.58
C ALA A 43 -30.90 -9.76 16.52
N HIS A 44 -30.38 -10.18 15.36
CA HIS A 44 -29.83 -11.53 15.19
C HIS A 44 -28.65 -11.81 16.12
N LEU A 45 -27.76 -10.82 16.36
CA LEU A 45 -26.64 -10.95 17.32
C LEU A 45 -27.14 -11.30 18.73
N TYR A 46 -28.30 -10.81 19.12
CA TYR A 46 -28.92 -11.12 20.42
C TYR A 46 -29.83 -12.34 20.40
N GLY A 47 -29.80 -13.15 19.33
CA GLY A 47 -30.62 -14.36 19.20
C GLY A 47 -32.04 -14.12 18.66
N ILE A 48 -32.41 -12.88 18.37
CA ILE A 48 -33.77 -12.50 17.99
C ILE A 48 -33.98 -12.62 16.49
N LYS A 49 -34.93 -13.47 16.11
CA LYS A 49 -35.44 -13.56 14.73
C LYS A 49 -36.40 -12.40 14.45
N SER A 50 -36.23 -11.75 13.30
CA SER A 50 -37.05 -10.62 12.84
C SER A 50 -37.39 -10.73 11.35
N ALA A 51 -38.42 -10.01 10.93
CA ALA A 51 -38.93 -10.06 9.56
C ALA A 51 -37.90 -9.60 8.52
N ALA A 52 -37.92 -10.18 7.32
CA ALA A 52 -37.03 -9.78 6.24
C ALA A 52 -37.34 -8.34 5.76
N PRO A 53 -36.37 -7.40 5.74
CA PRO A 53 -36.57 -6.01 5.34
C PRO A 53 -37.24 -5.83 3.97
N GLU A 54 -36.99 -6.75 3.02
CA GLU A 54 -37.50 -6.66 1.65
C GLU A 54 -39.03 -6.69 1.55
N LYS A 55 -39.73 -7.20 2.58
CA LYS A 55 -41.19 -7.34 2.63
C LYS A 55 -41.79 -6.77 3.92
N ALA A 56 -40.99 -6.05 4.69
CA ALA A 56 -41.38 -5.60 6.01
C ALA A 56 -42.38 -4.45 5.96
N ARG A 57 -43.24 -4.37 6.97
CA ARG A 57 -44.04 -3.18 7.27
C ARG A 57 -43.33 -2.35 8.33
N VAL A 58 -42.98 -1.11 8.01
CA VAL A 58 -42.20 -0.21 8.86
C VAL A 58 -43.05 1.00 9.23
N LEU A 59 -43.11 1.32 10.53
CA LEU A 59 -43.68 2.57 11.05
C LEU A 59 -42.55 3.41 11.63
N GLU A 60 -42.45 4.68 11.25
CA GLU A 60 -41.56 5.66 11.86
C GLU A 60 -42.36 6.78 12.49
N ILE A 61 -42.14 7.03 13.79
CA ILE A 61 -42.76 8.13 14.54
C ILE A 61 -41.69 9.19 14.81
N GLY A 62 -41.98 10.44 14.43
CA GLY A 62 -40.99 11.50 14.37
C GLY A 62 -40.20 11.47 13.06
N CYS A 63 -40.86 11.13 11.95
CA CYS A 63 -40.23 10.91 10.65
C CYS A 63 -39.80 12.20 9.91
N LYS A 64 -40.21 13.38 10.41
CA LYS A 64 -40.06 14.69 9.75
C LYS A 64 -40.58 14.66 8.31
N ASP A 65 -39.70 14.78 7.33
CA ASP A 65 -40.01 14.74 5.90
C ASP A 65 -39.91 13.32 5.29
N GLY A 66 -39.68 12.29 6.12
CA GLY A 66 -39.51 10.91 5.67
C GLY A 66 -38.13 10.60 5.11
N GLY A 67 -37.14 11.48 5.30
CA GLY A 67 -35.77 11.30 4.81
C GLY A 67 -35.11 9.98 5.21
N ASN A 68 -35.45 9.43 6.38
CA ASN A 68 -34.95 8.12 6.82
C ASN A 68 -35.67 6.92 6.18
N LEU A 69 -36.98 7.04 5.87
CA LEU A 69 -37.77 5.98 5.22
C LEU A 69 -37.58 5.90 3.70
N LEU A 70 -37.26 7.02 3.05
CA LEU A 70 -37.12 7.08 1.59
C LEU A 70 -36.06 6.11 1.02
N PRO A 71 -34.81 6.05 1.54
CA PRO A 71 -33.82 5.07 1.06
C PRO A 71 -34.32 3.64 1.19
N PHE A 72 -35.01 3.31 2.29
CA PHE A 72 -35.60 2.00 2.53
C PHE A 72 -36.69 1.66 1.52
N ALA A 73 -37.65 2.58 1.29
CA ALA A 73 -38.75 2.38 0.36
C ALA A 73 -38.26 2.20 -1.08
N LEU A 74 -37.27 2.98 -1.52
CA LEU A 74 -36.64 2.87 -2.84
C LEU A 74 -35.87 1.55 -3.01
N ALA A 75 -35.12 1.13 -1.99
CA ALA A 75 -34.37 -0.11 -2.03
C ALA A 75 -35.27 -1.37 -2.00
N ASN A 76 -36.47 -1.26 -1.42
CA ASN A 76 -37.37 -2.39 -1.17
C ASN A 76 -38.81 -2.13 -1.67
N PRO A 77 -39.07 -2.23 -2.99
CA PRO A 77 -40.39 -1.96 -3.56
C PRO A 77 -41.53 -2.87 -3.08
N GLN A 78 -41.22 -3.96 -2.36
CA GLN A 78 -42.19 -4.91 -1.81
C GLN A 78 -42.45 -4.69 -0.30
N ALA A 79 -41.72 -3.80 0.35
CA ALA A 79 -41.96 -3.37 1.72
C ALA A 79 -43.11 -2.35 1.77
N GLN A 80 -43.56 -1.98 2.96
CA GLN A 80 -44.46 -0.84 3.18
C GLN A 80 -43.89 0.04 4.28
N ALA A 81 -43.83 1.35 4.05
CA ALA A 81 -43.33 2.33 5.01
C ALA A 81 -44.43 3.35 5.35
N VAL A 82 -44.60 3.63 6.64
CA VAL A 82 -45.52 4.65 7.14
C VAL A 82 -44.73 5.60 8.04
N GLY A 83 -44.73 6.88 7.70
CA GLY A 83 -44.12 7.92 8.52
C GLY A 83 -45.19 8.79 9.16
N VAL A 84 -45.01 9.13 10.44
CA VAL A 84 -45.87 10.04 11.17
C VAL A 84 -45.03 11.12 11.83
N ASP A 85 -45.42 12.38 11.64
CA ASP A 85 -44.83 13.54 12.32
C ASP A 85 -45.90 14.59 12.63
N LEU A 86 -45.61 15.51 13.55
CA LEU A 86 -46.50 16.63 13.87
C LEU A 86 -46.32 17.81 12.90
N ASP A 87 -45.17 17.92 12.24
CA ASP A 87 -44.84 19.03 11.34
C ASP A 87 -45.45 18.81 9.94
N ALA A 88 -46.58 19.48 9.70
CA ALA A 88 -47.30 19.38 8.44
C ALA A 88 -46.50 19.89 7.23
N GLU A 89 -45.60 20.86 7.42
CA GLU A 89 -44.80 21.43 6.33
C GLU A 89 -43.74 20.43 5.86
N GLN A 90 -43.05 19.76 6.80
CA GLN A 90 -42.08 18.71 6.48
C GLN A 90 -42.77 17.52 5.80
N ILE A 91 -43.96 17.13 6.27
CA ILE A 91 -44.74 16.03 5.68
C ILE A 91 -45.21 16.37 4.27
N GLU A 92 -45.67 17.60 4.01
CA GLU A 92 -46.09 18.04 2.67
C GLU A 92 -44.92 17.97 1.68
N LYS A 93 -43.74 18.44 2.10
CA LYS A 93 -42.51 18.35 1.33
C LYS A 93 -42.09 16.91 1.04
N GLY A 94 -42.13 16.03 2.05
CA GLY A 94 -41.85 14.61 1.89
C GLY A 94 -42.82 13.93 0.91
N ASN A 95 -44.12 14.21 1.04
CA ASN A 95 -45.15 13.70 0.14
C ASN A 95 -45.00 14.23 -1.30
N GLY A 96 -44.56 15.48 -1.47
CA GLY A 96 -44.23 16.03 -2.79
C GLY A 96 -43.11 15.26 -3.47
N LEU A 97 -42.08 14.88 -2.71
CA LEU A 97 -40.98 14.05 -3.22
C LEU A 97 -41.42 12.61 -3.51
N ILE A 98 -42.24 12.00 -2.64
CA ILE A 98 -42.84 10.67 -2.86
C ILE A 98 -43.63 10.65 -4.17
N GLN A 99 -44.42 11.69 -4.43
CA GLN A 99 -45.18 11.84 -5.67
C GLN A 99 -44.25 12.03 -6.88
N GLN A 100 -43.19 12.83 -6.76
CA GLN A 100 -42.20 13.03 -7.83
C GLN A 100 -41.44 11.75 -8.19
N LEU A 101 -41.20 10.87 -7.20
CA LEU A 101 -40.52 9.59 -7.36
C LEU A 101 -41.45 8.42 -7.72
N GLU A 102 -42.77 8.67 -7.81
CA GLU A 102 -43.81 7.67 -8.09
C GLU A 102 -43.76 6.47 -7.14
N LEU A 103 -43.51 6.72 -5.84
CA LEU A 103 -43.45 5.66 -4.83
C LEU A 103 -44.85 5.32 -4.31
N GLU A 104 -45.25 4.05 -4.45
CA GLU A 104 -46.54 3.55 -3.95
C GLU A 104 -46.44 2.85 -2.58
N ASN A 105 -45.21 2.61 -2.11
CA ASN A 105 -44.92 1.80 -0.92
C ASN A 105 -44.53 2.61 0.32
N ILE A 106 -44.71 3.93 0.29
CA ILE A 106 -44.46 4.85 1.41
C ILE A 106 -45.61 5.86 1.52
N ALA A 107 -46.03 6.16 2.76
CA ALA A 107 -47.02 7.21 3.03
C ALA A 107 -46.63 7.99 4.29
N LEU A 108 -46.70 9.32 4.21
CA LEU A 108 -46.39 10.23 5.32
C LEU A 108 -47.64 10.97 5.78
N PHE A 109 -47.86 11.01 7.10
CA PHE A 109 -49.03 11.62 7.71
C PHE A 109 -48.64 12.67 8.74
N ALA A 110 -49.25 13.85 8.64
CA ALA A 110 -49.17 14.89 9.66
C ALA A 110 -50.24 14.61 10.73
N LEU A 111 -49.84 13.98 11.84
CA LEU A 111 -50.73 13.60 12.94
C LEU A 111 -50.06 13.92 14.28
N ASP A 112 -50.85 14.49 15.20
CA ASP A 112 -50.45 14.52 16.61
C ASP A 112 -50.52 13.11 17.23
N LEU A 113 -49.84 12.95 18.36
CA LEU A 113 -49.75 11.65 19.04
C LEU A 113 -51.12 11.15 19.51
N GLU A 114 -52.03 12.02 19.95
CA GLU A 114 -53.37 11.62 20.39
C GLU A 114 -54.19 11.03 19.24
N SER A 115 -54.13 11.65 18.07
CA SER A 115 -54.77 11.20 16.83
C SER A 115 -54.18 9.87 16.33
N LEU A 116 -52.86 9.71 16.43
CA LEU A 116 -52.20 8.45 16.11
C LEU A 116 -52.67 7.32 17.05
N LEU A 117 -52.71 7.57 18.35
CA LEU A 117 -53.15 6.59 19.35
C LEU A 117 -54.64 6.22 19.23
N ALA A 118 -55.45 7.08 18.61
CA ALA A 118 -56.87 6.83 18.37
C ALA A 118 -57.17 6.05 17.08
N CYS A 119 -56.18 5.87 16.19
CA CYS A 119 -56.35 5.16 14.92
C CYS A 119 -55.86 3.69 14.99
N ASP A 120 -56.36 2.85 14.08
CA ASP A 120 -55.86 1.48 13.88
C ASP A 120 -55.08 1.39 12.56
N PRO A 121 -53.74 1.57 12.57
CA PRO A 121 -52.90 1.48 11.38
C PRO A 121 -52.57 0.03 10.97
N GLY A 122 -53.10 -0.99 11.66
CA GLY A 122 -52.70 -2.39 11.50
C GLY A 122 -51.36 -2.70 12.16
N THR A 123 -50.73 -3.82 11.79
CA THR A 123 -49.49 -4.27 12.43
C THR A 123 -48.23 -3.95 11.63
N PHE A 124 -47.08 -3.86 12.32
CA PHE A 124 -45.77 -3.52 11.77
C PHE A 124 -44.69 -4.49 12.26
N ASP A 125 -43.71 -4.76 11.40
CA ASP A 125 -42.54 -5.57 11.72
C ASP A 125 -41.43 -4.74 12.38
N TYR A 126 -41.36 -3.46 12.02
CA TYR A 126 -40.41 -2.51 12.60
C TYR A 126 -41.16 -1.24 12.99
N ILE A 127 -41.06 -0.84 14.26
CA ILE A 127 -41.54 0.47 14.72
C ILE A 127 -40.32 1.26 15.21
N ILE A 128 -40.03 2.39 14.59
CA ILE A 128 -38.86 3.23 14.85
C ILE A 128 -39.32 4.55 15.44
N ILE A 129 -38.77 4.95 16.59
CA ILE A 129 -39.22 6.14 17.32
C ILE A 129 -38.03 7.04 17.63
N HIS A 130 -38.02 8.22 17.01
CA HIS A 130 -36.96 9.21 17.13
C HIS A 130 -37.25 10.25 18.22
N GLY A 131 -36.46 10.26 19.29
CA GLY A 131 -36.38 11.36 20.28
C GLY A 131 -37.65 11.67 21.11
N LEU A 132 -38.81 11.15 20.73
CA LEU A 132 -40.11 11.47 21.31
C LEU A 132 -40.24 10.98 22.76
N PHE A 133 -39.62 9.86 23.10
CA PHE A 133 -39.74 9.22 24.41
C PHE A 133 -39.26 10.13 25.55
N SER A 134 -38.17 10.87 25.32
CA SER A 134 -37.66 11.83 26.30
C SER A 134 -38.54 13.08 26.42
N LEU A 135 -39.35 13.40 25.42
CA LEU A 135 -40.18 14.61 25.37
C LEU A 135 -41.61 14.40 25.90
N ILE A 136 -42.01 13.15 26.18
CA ILE A 136 -43.34 12.81 26.67
C ILE A 136 -43.31 12.26 28.10
N GLY A 137 -44.30 12.66 28.90
CA GLY A 137 -44.48 12.28 30.31
C GLY A 137 -45.31 11.00 30.52
N GLY A 138 -45.31 10.52 31.78
CA GLY A 138 -45.82 9.22 32.24
C GLY A 138 -46.99 8.59 31.45
N GLU A 139 -48.21 9.12 31.57
CA GLU A 139 -49.40 8.47 30.97
C GLU A 139 -49.34 8.40 29.44
N THR A 140 -48.82 9.43 28.79
CA THR A 140 -48.64 9.49 27.33
C THR A 140 -47.59 8.49 26.85
N ARG A 141 -46.50 8.34 27.62
CA ARG A 141 -45.45 7.35 27.36
C ARG A 141 -45.98 5.92 27.46
N ASP A 142 -46.76 5.63 28.50
CA ASP A 142 -47.40 4.32 28.67
C ASP A 142 -48.40 4.02 27.56
N ALA A 143 -49.13 5.05 27.09
CA ALA A 143 -50.04 4.92 25.95
C ALA A 143 -49.30 4.59 24.65
N LEU A 144 -48.17 5.27 24.38
CA LEU A 144 -47.32 4.98 23.23
C LEU A 144 -46.74 3.55 23.27
N LEU A 145 -46.26 3.11 24.43
CA LEU A 145 -45.76 1.74 24.59
C LEU A 145 -46.87 0.70 24.36
N ARG A 146 -48.06 0.91 24.93
CA ARG A 146 -49.23 0.04 24.69
C ARG A 146 -49.62 0.00 23.21
N PHE A 147 -49.63 1.14 22.54
CA PHE A 147 -49.89 1.24 21.10
C PHE A 147 -48.87 0.41 20.31
N CYS A 148 -47.57 0.59 20.58
CA CYS A 148 -46.53 -0.18 19.91
C CYS A 148 -46.71 -1.68 20.13
N HIS A 149 -47.08 -2.10 21.35
CA HIS A 149 -47.31 -3.51 21.67
C HIS A 149 -48.51 -4.09 20.90
N GLN A 150 -49.60 -3.32 20.75
CA GLN A 150 -50.80 -3.74 20.02
C GLN A 150 -50.58 -3.82 18.50
N HIS A 151 -49.71 -2.97 17.97
CA HIS A 151 -49.44 -2.84 16.54
C HIS A 151 -48.15 -3.55 16.09
N LEU A 152 -47.55 -4.40 16.93
CA LEU A 152 -46.38 -5.19 16.54
C LEU A 152 -46.78 -6.56 15.98
N THR A 153 -46.07 -7.03 14.95
CA THR A 153 -46.19 -8.44 14.51
C THR A 153 -45.50 -9.37 15.50
N THR A 154 -45.74 -10.68 15.39
CA THR A 154 -45.12 -11.69 16.27
C THR A 154 -43.59 -11.69 16.20
N GLU A 155 -43.02 -11.41 15.03
CA GLU A 155 -41.57 -11.28 14.83
C GLU A 155 -41.10 -9.82 14.85
N GLY A 156 -41.98 -8.88 15.19
CA GLY A 156 -41.69 -7.46 15.11
C GLY A 156 -40.78 -6.96 16.23
N ILE A 157 -40.12 -5.84 15.95
CA ILE A 157 -39.21 -5.15 16.88
C ILE A 157 -39.57 -3.67 16.97
N VAL A 158 -39.35 -3.08 18.15
CA VAL A 158 -39.52 -1.65 18.37
C VAL A 158 -38.19 -1.04 18.76
N CYS A 159 -37.85 0.10 18.17
CA CYS A 159 -36.63 0.83 18.46
C CYS A 159 -36.97 2.20 19.05
N TYR A 160 -36.33 2.53 20.18
CA TYR A 160 -36.57 3.77 20.91
C TYR A 160 -35.28 4.54 21.16
N CYS A 161 -35.22 5.79 20.67
CA CYS A 161 -34.16 6.73 21.03
C CYS A 161 -34.57 7.59 22.22
N TYR A 162 -33.71 7.67 23.25
CA TYR A 162 -33.93 8.49 24.44
C TYR A 162 -32.62 8.96 25.07
N ASN A 163 -32.67 10.12 25.71
CA ASN A 163 -31.58 10.68 26.50
C ASN A 163 -31.43 9.91 27.81
N THR A 164 -30.19 9.62 28.23
CA THR A 164 -29.91 8.80 29.41
C THR A 164 -28.85 9.39 30.34
N TYR A 165 -28.89 8.96 31.60
CA TYR A 165 -27.91 9.31 32.63
C TYR A 165 -26.79 8.25 32.74
N PRO A 166 -25.56 8.68 33.08
CA PRO A 166 -25.19 10.00 33.61
C PRO A 166 -24.89 11.09 32.57
N GLY A 167 -24.63 10.75 31.30
CA GLY A 167 -24.08 11.71 30.32
C GLY A 167 -24.93 12.96 30.12
N TRP A 168 -26.26 12.82 30.10
CA TRP A 168 -27.16 13.96 29.92
C TRP A 168 -27.19 14.92 31.14
N LYS A 169 -26.57 14.59 32.28
CA LYS A 169 -26.38 15.56 33.37
C LYS A 169 -25.65 16.82 32.92
N THR A 170 -24.76 16.71 31.94
CA THR A 170 -24.12 17.87 31.30
C THR A 170 -25.11 18.70 30.49
N GLY A 171 -26.01 18.03 29.76
CA GLY A 171 -27.08 18.68 29.00
C GLY A 171 -28.08 19.43 29.89
N GLU A 172 -28.30 18.97 31.13
CA GLU A 172 -29.12 19.70 32.11
C GLU A 172 -28.50 21.06 32.48
N ILE A 173 -27.17 21.15 32.61
CA ILE A 173 -26.51 22.44 32.91
C ILE A 173 -26.74 23.45 31.79
N LEU A 174 -26.65 22.99 30.53
CA LEU A 174 -26.95 23.82 29.37
C LEU A 174 -28.43 24.21 29.33
N ARG A 175 -29.34 23.26 29.59
CA ARG A 175 -30.79 23.52 29.69
C ARG A 175 -31.10 24.56 30.75
N ASP A 176 -30.57 24.39 31.95
CA ASP A 176 -30.85 25.27 33.09
C ASP A 176 -30.33 26.69 32.81
N ALA A 177 -29.15 26.81 32.17
CA ALA A 177 -28.62 28.09 31.72
C ALA A 177 -29.55 28.78 30.69
N ILE A 178 -29.98 28.03 29.66
CA ILE A 178 -30.90 28.50 28.63
C ILE A 178 -32.24 28.93 29.23
N GLN A 179 -32.83 28.11 30.10
CA GLN A 179 -34.13 28.40 30.74
C GLN A 179 -34.05 29.60 31.68
N LEU A 180 -32.94 29.76 32.42
CA LEU A 180 -32.73 30.91 33.29
C LEU A 180 -32.73 32.22 32.50
N HIS A 181 -32.09 32.25 31.33
CA HIS A 181 -31.99 33.47 30.52
C HIS A 181 -33.26 33.73 29.69
N SER A 182 -33.88 32.68 29.16
CA SER A 182 -35.12 32.79 28.36
C SER A 182 -36.36 33.05 29.22
N GLY A 183 -36.38 32.64 30.49
CA GLY A 183 -37.50 32.89 31.43
C GLY A 183 -37.77 34.36 31.74
N LEU A 184 -36.93 35.28 31.28
CA LEU A 184 -37.11 36.73 31.38
C LEU A 184 -37.88 37.33 30.19
N ALA A 185 -38.18 36.55 29.16
CA ALA A 185 -38.86 36.99 27.95
C ALA A 185 -40.39 37.07 28.12
N SER A 186 -41.02 38.02 27.43
CA SER A 186 -42.47 38.26 27.44
C SER A 186 -43.26 37.45 26.41
N ASP A 187 -42.57 36.86 25.43
CA ASP A 187 -43.13 36.18 24.26
C ASP A 187 -42.12 35.14 23.72
N GLU A 188 -42.63 34.19 22.95
CA GLU A 188 -41.88 33.01 22.47
C GLU A 188 -40.72 33.37 21.53
N GLN A 189 -40.89 34.40 20.70
CA GLN A 189 -39.85 34.87 19.79
C GLN A 189 -38.66 35.47 20.57
N THR A 190 -38.96 36.29 21.58
CA THR A 190 -37.94 36.85 22.48
C THR A 190 -37.31 35.77 23.36
N ALA A 191 -38.07 34.74 23.75
CA ALA A 191 -37.55 33.60 24.52
C ALA A 191 -36.52 32.79 23.70
N ASN A 192 -36.82 32.49 22.43
CA ASN A 192 -35.90 31.80 21.52
C ASN A 192 -34.63 32.62 21.24
N ALA A 193 -34.77 33.92 20.96
CA ALA A 193 -33.63 34.81 20.75
C ALA A 193 -32.73 34.89 22.00
N SER A 194 -33.34 35.01 23.19
CA SER A 194 -32.62 34.98 24.48
C SER A 194 -31.91 33.64 24.70
N ALA A 195 -32.58 32.53 24.41
CA ALA A 195 -32.01 31.19 24.53
C ALA A 195 -30.77 30.98 23.64
N ARG A 196 -30.83 31.42 22.37
CA ARG A 196 -29.69 31.40 21.44
C ARG A 196 -28.55 32.33 21.88
N ALA A 197 -28.87 33.50 22.45
CA ALA A 197 -27.87 34.41 23.01
C ALA A 197 -27.15 33.77 24.21
N MET A 198 -27.88 33.07 25.08
CA MET A 198 -27.27 32.35 26.21
C MET A 198 -26.37 31.20 25.73
N LEU A 199 -26.78 30.51 24.66
CA LEU A 199 -25.98 29.47 24.05
C LEU A 199 -24.64 30.01 23.52
N THR A 200 -24.68 31.17 22.86
CA THR A 200 -23.49 31.90 22.40
C THR A 200 -22.61 32.33 23.59
N TYR A 201 -23.23 32.82 24.67
CA TYR A 201 -22.51 33.16 25.91
C TYR A 201 -21.81 31.94 26.50
N MET A 202 -22.47 30.78 26.54
CA MET A 202 -21.87 29.53 27.02
C MET A 202 -20.73 29.05 26.11
N SER A 203 -20.83 29.27 24.79
CA SER A 203 -19.78 28.93 23.82
C SER A 203 -18.50 29.76 24.01
N LEU A 204 -18.65 31.06 24.30
CA LEU A 204 -17.54 32.03 24.39
C LEU A 204 -17.06 32.32 25.82
N GLY A 205 -17.92 32.11 26.81
CA GLY A 205 -17.77 32.61 28.18
C GLY A 205 -17.43 31.53 29.22
N THR A 206 -17.29 30.27 28.83
CA THR A 206 -16.83 29.21 29.75
C THR A 206 -15.34 29.38 30.08
N ALA A 207 -15.03 29.40 31.37
CA ALA A 207 -13.64 29.52 31.83
C ALA A 207 -12.80 28.31 31.36
N PRO A 208 -11.57 28.50 30.84
CA PRO A 208 -10.73 27.40 30.34
C PRO A 208 -10.41 26.32 31.39
N ASP A 209 -10.40 26.68 32.67
CA ASP A 209 -10.14 25.80 33.81
C ASP A 209 -11.41 25.12 34.37
N ASN A 210 -12.59 25.38 33.79
CA ASN A 210 -13.80 24.65 34.14
C ASN A 210 -13.65 23.15 33.74
N PRO A 211 -13.67 22.21 34.69
CA PRO A 211 -13.47 20.79 34.40
C PRO A 211 -14.56 20.16 33.51
N GLN A 212 -15.71 20.82 33.34
CA GLN A 212 -16.79 20.38 32.45
C GLN A 212 -16.76 21.03 31.06
N ASN A 213 -15.83 21.96 30.81
CA ASN A 213 -15.82 22.76 29.58
C ASN A 213 -15.82 21.88 28.31
N ALA A 214 -15.00 20.83 28.28
CA ALA A 214 -14.93 19.92 27.15
C ALA A 214 -16.26 19.18 26.89
N ALA A 215 -16.94 18.74 27.94
CA ALA A 215 -18.23 18.07 27.83
C ALA A 215 -19.33 19.06 27.40
N LEU A 216 -19.40 20.24 28.02
CA LEU A 216 -20.36 21.30 27.67
C LEU A 216 -20.20 21.75 26.22
N LYS A 217 -18.97 21.91 25.73
CA LYS A 217 -18.69 22.34 24.37
C LYS A 217 -19.35 21.44 23.33
N SER A 218 -19.28 20.12 23.51
CA SER A 218 -19.95 19.15 22.62
C SER A 218 -21.47 19.32 22.60
N PHE A 219 -22.10 19.55 23.76
CA PHE A 219 -23.55 19.79 23.84
C PHE A 219 -23.94 21.14 23.24
N ILE A 220 -23.13 22.17 23.42
CA ILE A 220 -23.35 23.51 22.82
C ILE A 220 -23.29 23.40 21.30
N GLU A 221 -22.23 22.80 20.75
CA GLU A 221 -22.08 22.60 19.30
C GLU A 221 -23.23 21.78 18.69
N GLN A 222 -23.79 20.81 19.44
CA GLN A 222 -24.98 20.07 19.01
C GLN A 222 -26.24 20.94 19.02
N ALA A 223 -26.45 21.73 20.07
CA ALA A 223 -27.60 22.60 20.20
C ALA A 223 -27.58 23.79 19.21
N GLU A 224 -26.41 24.30 18.82
CA GLU A 224 -26.24 25.30 17.75
C GLU A 224 -26.80 24.81 16.41
N LYS A 225 -26.67 23.51 16.14
CA LYS A 225 -27.08 22.88 14.86
C LYS A 225 -28.56 22.49 14.80
N GLN A 226 -29.30 22.60 15.90
CA GLN A 226 -30.71 22.22 15.94
C GLN A 226 -31.61 23.29 15.35
N SER A 227 -32.73 22.87 14.72
CA SER A 227 -33.80 23.78 14.33
C SER A 227 -34.39 24.48 15.57
N ASP A 228 -35.02 25.64 15.40
CA ASP A 228 -35.64 26.35 16.54
C ASP A 228 -36.72 25.51 17.22
N VAL A 229 -37.43 24.67 16.46
CA VAL A 229 -38.44 23.74 17.00
C VAL A 229 -37.79 22.64 17.85
N ASP A 230 -36.79 21.94 17.30
CA ASP A 230 -36.07 20.87 18.02
C ASP A 230 -35.40 21.43 19.29
N PHE A 231 -34.77 22.60 19.16
CA PHE A 231 -34.10 23.30 20.25
C PHE A 231 -35.07 23.72 21.36
N ALA A 232 -36.24 24.25 20.99
CA ALA A 232 -37.27 24.63 21.96
C ALA A 232 -37.84 23.42 22.71
N LEU A 233 -38.12 22.31 22.01
CA LEU A 233 -38.58 21.06 22.62
C LEU A 233 -37.56 20.48 23.61
N LEU A 234 -36.27 20.49 23.25
CA LEU A 234 -35.20 19.91 24.05
C LEU A 234 -34.77 20.76 25.25
N TYR A 235 -34.71 22.09 25.09
CA TYR A 235 -34.11 22.99 26.07
C TYR A 235 -35.10 23.98 26.71
N LEU A 236 -36.13 24.44 26.02
CA LEU A 236 -37.00 25.51 26.52
C LEU A 236 -38.27 25.02 27.23
N GLN A 237 -38.95 24.04 26.65
CA GLN A 237 -40.27 23.63 27.16
C GLN A 237 -40.20 22.73 28.41
N GLY A 238 -39.00 22.38 28.88
CA GLY A 238 -38.81 21.53 30.06
C GLY A 238 -39.34 20.10 29.90
N LEU A 239 -39.68 19.69 28.68
CA LEU A 239 -40.29 18.41 28.36
C LEU A 239 -39.28 17.25 28.35
N ASN A 240 -38.01 17.53 28.08
CA ASN A 240 -36.96 16.53 28.05
C ASN A 240 -36.69 15.93 29.45
N GLN A 241 -37.10 14.68 29.65
CA GLN A 241 -36.94 13.88 30.86
C GLN A 241 -36.02 12.67 30.61
N PRO A 242 -34.68 12.84 30.70
CA PRO A 242 -33.74 11.73 30.68
C PRO A 242 -33.93 10.84 31.91
N CYS A 243 -33.60 9.55 31.76
CA CYS A 243 -33.66 8.58 32.85
C CYS A 243 -32.40 7.71 32.90
N TYR A 244 -32.15 7.08 34.05
CA TYR A 244 -31.16 6.01 34.12
C TYR A 244 -31.67 4.80 33.32
N PHE A 245 -30.75 4.01 32.77
CA PHE A 245 -31.09 2.80 32.03
C PHE A 245 -31.91 1.81 32.88
N VAL A 246 -31.63 1.72 34.18
CA VAL A 246 -32.39 0.85 35.11
C VAL A 246 -33.86 1.28 35.24
N ASP A 247 -34.14 2.59 35.20
CA ASP A 247 -35.50 3.12 35.26
C ASP A 247 -36.23 2.87 33.94
N PHE A 248 -35.54 3.11 32.81
CA PHE A 248 -36.05 2.77 31.49
C PHE A 248 -36.40 1.27 31.39
N TYR A 249 -35.48 0.40 31.81
CA TYR A 249 -35.66 -1.06 31.80
C TYR A 249 -36.91 -1.48 32.61
N SER A 250 -37.11 -0.87 33.79
CA SER A 250 -38.30 -1.11 34.61
C SER A 250 -39.59 -0.67 33.90
N GLN A 251 -39.59 0.51 33.26
CA GLN A 251 -40.75 1.05 32.54
C GLN A 251 -41.16 0.16 31.36
N ILE A 252 -40.21 -0.25 30.51
CA ILE A 252 -40.52 -1.10 29.35
C ILE A 252 -41.01 -2.49 29.78
N THR A 253 -40.47 -3.05 30.87
CA THR A 253 -40.88 -4.35 31.40
C THR A 253 -42.32 -4.29 31.91
N GLN A 254 -42.68 -3.21 32.61
CA GLN A 254 -44.06 -2.96 33.05
C GLN A 254 -45.03 -2.79 31.87
N ALA A 255 -44.55 -2.24 30.76
CA ALA A 255 -45.33 -2.08 29.54
C ALA A 255 -45.40 -3.34 28.65
N GLY A 256 -44.81 -4.47 29.08
CA GLY A 256 -44.88 -5.74 28.35
C GLY A 256 -43.78 -5.93 27.30
N PHE A 257 -42.64 -5.24 27.43
CA PHE A 257 -41.49 -5.41 26.54
C PHE A 257 -40.25 -5.95 27.25
N ALA A 258 -39.47 -6.75 26.53
CA ALA A 258 -38.14 -7.17 26.91
C ALA A 258 -37.07 -6.38 26.14
N TYR A 259 -35.98 -6.04 26.83
CA TYR A 259 -34.82 -5.37 26.24
C TYR A 259 -33.95 -6.34 25.47
N VAL A 260 -33.65 -6.03 24.21
CA VAL A 260 -32.74 -6.83 23.37
C VAL A 260 -31.32 -6.29 23.46
N GLY A 261 -31.11 -5.01 23.14
CA GLY A 261 -29.79 -4.38 23.03
C GLY A 261 -29.88 -2.97 22.45
N ASP A 262 -28.75 -2.31 22.21
CA ASP A 262 -28.70 -1.03 21.49
C ASP A 262 -28.57 -1.26 19.98
N VAL A 263 -29.14 -0.38 19.14
CA VAL A 263 -28.99 -0.47 17.67
C VAL A 263 -27.52 -0.50 17.25
N ARG A 264 -26.64 0.15 18.00
CA ARG A 264 -25.18 0.03 17.88
C ARG A 264 -24.68 -0.98 18.89
N ALA A 265 -24.86 -2.27 18.60
CA ALA A 265 -24.50 -3.36 19.52
C ALA A 265 -23.05 -3.31 20.04
N TYR A 266 -22.10 -2.80 19.24
CA TYR A 266 -20.71 -2.62 19.68
C TYR A 266 -20.57 -1.66 20.87
N THR A 267 -21.50 -0.72 21.05
CA THR A 267 -21.51 0.17 22.22
C THR A 267 -21.87 -0.60 23.51
N GLU A 268 -22.48 -1.78 23.44
CA GLU A 268 -22.74 -2.60 24.62
C GLU A 268 -21.56 -3.50 25.02
N LEU A 269 -20.51 -3.54 24.19
CA LEU A 269 -19.27 -4.26 24.44
C LEU A 269 -18.32 -3.38 25.24
N ALA A 270 -17.88 -3.85 26.41
CA ALA A 270 -16.94 -3.10 27.23
C ALA A 270 -15.55 -2.95 26.56
N GLU A 271 -15.13 -3.95 25.78
CA GLU A 271 -13.90 -3.95 24.98
C GLU A 271 -13.83 -2.82 23.94
N HIS A 272 -14.97 -2.32 23.46
CA HIS A 272 -15.03 -1.16 22.56
C HIS A 272 -14.38 0.08 23.19
N TYR A 273 -14.46 0.20 24.52
CA TYR A 273 -13.94 1.32 25.29
C TYR A 273 -12.53 1.05 25.88
N GLY A 274 -11.90 -0.06 25.49
CA GLY A 274 -10.54 -0.42 25.85
C GLY A 274 -10.43 -1.47 26.96
N ASP A 275 -9.26 -2.13 27.00
CA ASP A 275 -8.99 -3.31 27.83
C ASP A 275 -9.25 -3.07 29.33
N GLN A 276 -8.92 -1.87 29.82
CA GLN A 276 -9.13 -1.52 31.23
C GLN A 276 -10.62 -1.43 31.58
N VAL A 277 -11.45 -0.86 30.70
CA VAL A 277 -12.90 -0.81 30.91
C VAL A 277 -13.45 -2.23 30.89
N SER A 278 -13.04 -3.05 29.92
CA SER A 278 -13.45 -4.46 29.81
C SER A 278 -13.16 -5.26 31.09
N HIS A 279 -11.91 -5.22 31.57
CA HIS A 279 -11.48 -6.01 32.74
C HIS A 279 -12.21 -5.61 34.03
N LEU A 280 -12.39 -4.30 34.26
CA LEU A 280 -13.10 -3.80 35.44
C LEU A 280 -14.61 -4.06 35.37
N HIS A 281 -15.18 -3.98 34.17
CA HIS A 281 -16.60 -4.25 33.94
C HIS A 281 -16.97 -5.69 34.25
N GLU A 282 -16.12 -6.65 33.86
CA GLU A 282 -16.25 -8.07 34.23
C GLU A 282 -16.16 -8.31 35.74
N THR A 283 -15.34 -7.53 36.45
CA THR A 283 -15.09 -7.74 37.90
C THR A 283 -16.28 -7.30 38.78
N ILE A 284 -17.03 -6.28 38.37
CA ILE A 284 -18.05 -5.63 39.21
C ILE A 284 -19.46 -6.22 39.00
N CYS A 285 -19.70 -6.97 37.92
CA CYS A 285 -21.04 -7.41 37.52
C CYS A 285 -21.19 -8.95 37.49
N PRO A 286 -22.13 -9.55 38.25
CA PRO A 286 -22.44 -10.98 38.11
C PRO A 286 -23.15 -11.26 36.76
N GLU A 287 -22.90 -12.44 36.17
CA GLU A 287 -23.25 -12.82 34.78
C GLU A 287 -24.74 -12.66 34.38
N ASN A 288 -25.68 -12.61 35.34
CA ASN A 288 -27.12 -12.72 35.08
C ASN A 288 -27.92 -11.40 35.16
N THR A 289 -27.30 -10.23 35.29
CA THR A 289 -28.04 -8.95 35.46
C THR A 289 -27.73 -7.91 34.37
N VAL A 290 -28.29 -8.12 33.17
CA VAL A 290 -28.06 -7.27 31.97
C VAL A 290 -28.27 -5.78 32.25
N TYR A 291 -29.38 -5.41 32.90
CA TYR A 291 -29.71 -4.00 33.11
C TYR A 291 -28.73 -3.26 34.04
N LEU A 292 -28.23 -3.91 35.09
CA LEU A 292 -27.20 -3.34 35.96
C LEU A 292 -25.86 -3.25 35.23
N ARG A 293 -25.48 -4.32 34.51
CA ARG A 293 -24.24 -4.37 33.74
C ARG A 293 -24.16 -3.22 32.74
N GLN A 294 -25.24 -3.00 31.99
CA GLN A 294 -25.33 -1.92 31.02
C GLN A 294 -25.38 -0.53 31.67
N GLN A 295 -26.05 -0.39 32.83
CA GLN A 295 -26.02 0.88 33.58
C GLN A 295 -24.60 1.22 34.10
N TYR A 296 -23.85 0.23 34.58
CA TYR A 296 -22.45 0.45 35.00
C TYR A 296 -21.56 0.83 33.82
N LEU A 297 -21.81 0.24 32.64
CA LEU A 297 -21.11 0.67 31.43
C LEU A 297 -21.43 2.13 31.09
N ASP A 298 -22.70 2.54 31.19
CA ASP A 298 -23.11 3.93 30.96
C ASP A 298 -22.38 4.91 31.89
N PHE A 299 -22.11 4.51 33.15
CA PHE A 299 -21.28 5.28 34.07
C PHE A 299 -19.83 5.37 33.61
N ALA A 300 -19.23 4.25 33.19
CA ALA A 300 -17.84 4.21 32.77
C ALA A 300 -17.57 5.07 31.52
N VAL A 301 -18.55 5.15 30.60
CA VAL A 301 -18.40 5.82 29.30
C VAL A 301 -19.15 7.14 29.19
N ASN A 302 -19.77 7.58 30.29
CA ASN A 302 -20.58 8.79 30.38
C ASN A 302 -21.66 8.89 29.28
N ARG A 303 -22.42 7.82 29.07
CA ARG A 303 -23.39 7.72 27.97
C ARG A 303 -24.52 8.74 28.13
N SER A 304 -24.79 9.52 27.09
CA SER A 304 -25.80 10.59 27.08
C SER A 304 -27.09 10.24 26.32
N GLN A 305 -27.05 9.23 25.45
CA GLN A 305 -28.19 8.79 24.65
C GLN A 305 -28.09 7.28 24.39
N ARG A 306 -29.23 6.59 24.37
CA ARG A 306 -29.38 5.19 23.94
C ARG A 306 -30.40 5.10 22.83
N PHE A 307 -30.25 4.08 21.98
CA PHE A 307 -31.25 3.71 20.99
C PHE A 307 -31.54 2.22 21.14
N SER A 308 -32.52 1.91 21.97
CA SER A 308 -32.79 0.56 22.48
C SER A 308 -33.73 -0.21 21.57
N ILE A 309 -33.42 -1.48 21.31
CA ILE A 309 -34.27 -2.45 20.61
C ILE A 309 -35.07 -3.26 21.62
N LEU A 310 -36.37 -3.34 21.42
CA LEU A 310 -37.33 -4.02 22.28
C LEU A 310 -38.14 -5.06 21.49
N VAL A 311 -38.56 -6.12 22.17
CA VAL A 311 -39.51 -7.14 21.69
C VAL A 311 -40.58 -7.41 22.74
N PRO A 312 -41.74 -8.01 22.38
CA PRO A 312 -42.76 -8.39 23.36
C PRO A 312 -42.18 -9.30 24.46
N GLN A 313 -42.66 -9.13 25.69
CA GLN A 313 -42.14 -9.84 26.86
C GLN A 313 -42.23 -11.37 26.73
N GLU A 314 -43.18 -11.88 25.94
CA GLU A 314 -43.32 -13.30 25.62
C GLU A 314 -42.08 -13.89 24.94
N ARG A 315 -41.27 -13.04 24.30
CA ARG A 315 -40.03 -13.40 23.61
C ARG A 315 -38.77 -13.20 24.46
N ALA A 316 -38.89 -12.81 25.72
CA ALA A 316 -37.75 -12.57 26.61
C ALA A 316 -36.81 -13.79 26.72
N GLY A 317 -37.37 -15.02 26.60
CA GLY A 317 -36.60 -16.27 26.65
C GLY A 317 -35.70 -16.52 25.42
N ASP A 318 -35.92 -15.79 24.32
CA ASP A 318 -35.12 -15.91 23.10
C ASP A 318 -33.86 -15.01 23.12
N ILE A 319 -33.79 -14.06 24.05
CA ILE A 319 -32.76 -13.01 24.10
C ILE A 319 -31.49 -13.55 24.76
N LEU A 320 -30.35 -13.37 24.09
CA LEU A 320 -29.03 -13.64 24.64
C LEU A 320 -28.59 -12.53 25.62
N SER A 321 -27.74 -12.87 26.59
CA SER A 321 -27.26 -11.92 27.62
C SER A 321 -26.36 -10.80 27.09
N GLY A 322 -25.94 -10.90 25.84
CA GLY A 322 -25.18 -9.93 25.08
C GLY A 322 -25.10 -10.34 23.61
N PRO A 323 -24.48 -9.51 22.75
CA PRO A 323 -24.33 -9.83 21.34
C PRO A 323 -23.37 -11.01 21.17
N ASP A 324 -23.83 -12.07 20.51
CA ASP A 324 -23.03 -13.23 20.16
C ASP A 324 -22.21 -12.95 18.89
N LEU A 325 -20.93 -12.63 19.08
CA LEU A 325 -20.01 -12.31 18.00
C LEU A 325 -19.63 -13.52 17.12
N ALA A 326 -20.05 -14.75 17.46
CA ALA A 326 -19.94 -15.89 16.54
C ALA A 326 -20.91 -15.74 15.36
N LYS A 327 -22.05 -15.07 15.56
CA LYS A 327 -23.06 -14.83 14.51
C LYS A 327 -22.66 -13.80 13.47
N LEU A 328 -21.53 -13.10 13.66
CA LEU A 328 -20.91 -12.27 12.61
C LEU A 328 -20.60 -13.08 11.34
N ALA A 329 -20.45 -14.40 11.47
CA ALA A 329 -20.30 -15.32 10.34
C ALA A 329 -21.53 -15.38 9.42
N ASP A 330 -22.72 -15.05 9.93
CA ASP A 330 -23.98 -15.12 9.17
C ASP A 330 -24.20 -13.86 8.31
N PHE A 331 -23.34 -12.84 8.45
CA PHE A 331 -23.51 -11.54 7.81
C PHE A 331 -22.78 -11.43 6.47
N ASN A 332 -23.39 -10.65 5.59
CA ASN A 332 -22.72 -10.07 4.45
C ASN A 332 -22.19 -8.68 4.83
N TRP A 333 -20.94 -8.42 4.46
CA TRP A 333 -20.17 -7.24 4.82
C TRP A 333 -19.95 -6.34 3.62
N ALA A 334 -20.01 -5.03 3.81
CA ALA A 334 -19.68 -4.03 2.80
C ALA A 334 -18.96 -2.84 3.42
N GLY A 335 -18.19 -2.12 2.62
CA GLY A 335 -17.60 -0.84 3.00
C GLY A 335 -16.74 -0.26 1.89
N ASN A 336 -16.69 1.06 1.81
CA ASN A 336 -15.84 1.77 0.86
C ASN A 336 -14.50 2.11 1.53
N PHE A 337 -13.52 1.22 1.37
CA PHE A 337 -12.17 1.42 1.88
C PHE A 337 -11.17 1.57 0.75
N GLN A 338 -10.32 2.59 0.84
CA GLN A 338 -9.31 2.87 -0.17
C GLN A 338 -7.94 2.97 0.48
N ARG A 339 -6.95 2.27 -0.09
CA ARG A 339 -5.57 2.31 0.39
C ARG A 339 -5.01 3.72 0.34
N VAL A 340 -4.40 4.16 1.44
CA VAL A 340 -3.69 5.44 1.50
C VAL A 340 -2.38 5.31 0.73
N ARG A 341 -2.17 6.23 -0.23
CA ARG A 341 -0.93 6.38 -0.97
C ARG A 341 -0.08 7.48 -0.34
N ALA A 342 1.19 7.20 -0.07
CA ALA A 342 2.18 8.20 0.29
C ALA A 342 2.91 8.74 -0.95
N ASP A 343 3.67 9.82 -0.76
CA ASP A 343 4.56 10.37 -1.79
C ASP A 343 5.46 9.29 -2.40
N GLY A 344 5.64 9.33 -3.73
CA GLY A 344 6.45 8.34 -4.44
C GLY A 344 5.76 6.99 -4.72
N ASN A 345 4.43 6.97 -4.80
CA ASN A 345 3.62 5.78 -5.17
C ASN A 345 3.66 4.61 -4.15
N ARG A 346 4.12 4.85 -2.91
CA ARG A 346 4.13 3.83 -1.86
C ARG A 346 2.74 3.64 -1.25
N ILE A 347 2.24 2.40 -1.26
CA ILE A 347 1.00 2.03 -0.57
C ILE A 347 1.28 1.84 0.93
N LEU A 348 0.50 2.50 1.79
CA LEU A 348 0.61 2.38 3.24
C LEU A 348 -0.25 1.22 3.78
N ASN A 349 0.10 0.76 4.98
CA ASN A 349 -0.73 -0.11 5.82
C ASN A 349 -1.91 0.66 6.45
N ALA A 350 -2.61 1.42 5.62
CA ALA A 350 -3.74 2.25 6.03
C ALA A 350 -4.79 2.36 4.92
N HIS A 351 -6.04 2.56 5.34
CA HIS A 351 -7.19 2.77 4.49
C HIS A 351 -7.97 4.01 4.91
N THR A 352 -8.58 4.70 3.97
CA THR A 352 -9.57 5.75 4.23
C THR A 352 -10.98 5.19 3.98
N SER A 353 -11.91 5.43 4.91
CA SER A 353 -13.33 5.09 4.78
C SER A 353 -14.10 6.14 3.96
N SER A 354 -15.39 5.90 3.67
CA SER A 354 -16.26 6.89 3.03
C SER A 354 -16.46 8.17 3.87
N THR A 355 -16.30 8.08 5.20
CA THR A 355 -16.43 9.21 6.12
C THR A 355 -15.13 10.02 6.26
N GLY A 356 -14.04 9.58 5.62
CA GLY A 356 -12.72 10.22 5.71
C GLY A 356 -11.87 9.74 6.89
N GLU A 357 -12.36 8.81 7.71
CA GLU A 357 -11.59 8.18 8.78
C GLU A 357 -10.43 7.37 8.20
N THR A 358 -9.25 7.44 8.82
CA THR A 358 -8.08 6.64 8.40
C THR A 358 -7.83 5.51 9.39
N ILE A 359 -7.91 4.28 8.89
CA ILE A 359 -7.67 3.04 9.64
C ILE A 359 -6.26 2.56 9.33
N SER A 360 -5.37 2.54 10.32
CA SER A 360 -3.99 2.02 10.17
C SER A 360 -3.82 0.72 10.95
N THR A 361 -3.22 -0.30 10.33
CA THR A 361 -2.99 -1.61 10.97
C THR A 361 -1.92 -2.42 10.25
N ASP A 362 -1.07 -3.10 11.01
CA ASP A 362 -0.09 -4.05 10.47
C ASP A 362 -0.64 -5.48 10.38
N ASN A 363 -1.90 -5.72 10.77
CA ASN A 363 -2.53 -7.03 10.64
C ASN A 363 -2.87 -7.29 9.15
N PRO A 364 -2.22 -8.27 8.49
CA PRO A 364 -2.40 -8.53 7.06
C PRO A 364 -3.81 -9.04 6.71
N VAL A 365 -4.50 -9.70 7.64
CA VAL A 365 -5.87 -10.20 7.44
C VAL A 365 -6.85 -9.02 7.42
N VAL A 366 -6.76 -8.11 8.40
CA VAL A 366 -7.59 -6.89 8.44
C VAL A 366 -7.38 -6.06 7.18
N LEU A 367 -6.11 -5.84 6.81
CA LEU A 367 -5.75 -5.13 5.58
C LEU A 367 -6.41 -5.75 4.33
N SER A 368 -6.37 -7.08 4.21
CA SER A 368 -6.96 -7.80 3.07
C SER A 368 -8.49 -7.79 3.09
N ILE A 369 -9.13 -7.76 4.26
CA ILE A 369 -10.58 -7.61 4.39
C ILE A 369 -10.99 -6.23 3.87
N LEU A 370 -10.32 -5.16 4.32
CA LEU A 370 -10.60 -3.79 3.88
C LEU A 370 -10.38 -3.64 2.37
N ASP A 371 -9.31 -4.23 1.81
CA ASP A 371 -9.09 -4.28 0.36
C ASP A 371 -10.27 -4.97 -0.36
N ALA A 372 -10.69 -6.16 0.08
CA ALA A 372 -11.77 -6.92 -0.54
C ALA A 372 -13.13 -6.19 -0.48
N LEU A 373 -13.44 -5.54 0.65
CA LEU A 373 -14.64 -4.70 0.80
C LEU A 373 -14.60 -3.49 -0.15
N GLY A 374 -13.46 -2.78 -0.17
CA GLY A 374 -13.24 -1.64 -1.05
C GLY A 374 -13.35 -1.97 -2.54
N GLU A 375 -12.89 -3.15 -2.95
CA GLU A 375 -12.96 -3.65 -4.34
C GLU A 375 -14.37 -4.08 -4.75
N SER A 376 -15.17 -4.59 -3.80
CA SER A 376 -16.52 -5.09 -4.04
C SER A 376 -17.60 -4.03 -3.93
N TRP A 377 -17.31 -2.90 -3.26
CA TRP A 377 -18.25 -1.79 -3.09
C TRP A 377 -18.96 -1.36 -4.41
N PRO A 378 -20.25 -0.99 -4.38
CA PRO A 378 -21.16 -0.97 -3.23
C PRO A 378 -21.81 -2.33 -2.91
N ALA A 379 -21.39 -3.42 -3.55
CA ALA A 379 -21.89 -4.76 -3.23
C ALA A 379 -21.29 -5.28 -1.91
N SER A 380 -21.95 -6.28 -1.32
CA SER A 380 -21.51 -6.96 -0.09
C SER A 380 -20.88 -8.33 -0.38
N LEU A 381 -20.03 -8.81 0.55
CA LEU A 381 -19.37 -10.12 0.54
C LEU A 381 -19.80 -10.97 1.75
N SER A 382 -20.03 -12.28 1.55
CA SER A 382 -20.23 -13.22 2.67
C SER A 382 -18.91 -13.57 3.36
N LEU A 383 -18.98 -14.25 4.51
CA LEU A 383 -17.80 -14.78 5.19
C LEU A 383 -16.97 -15.67 4.25
N GLU A 384 -17.59 -16.60 3.52
CA GLU A 384 -16.88 -17.51 2.60
C GLU A 384 -16.15 -16.74 1.50
N GLN A 385 -16.78 -15.68 0.98
CA GLN A 385 -16.17 -14.81 -0.02
C GLN A 385 -14.99 -14.02 0.57
N LEU A 386 -15.10 -13.53 1.82
CA LEU A 386 -14.00 -12.86 2.51
C LEU A 386 -12.85 -13.83 2.81
N VAL A 387 -13.14 -15.03 3.29
CA VAL A 387 -12.14 -16.09 3.54
C VAL A 387 -11.38 -16.40 2.26
N PHE A 388 -12.08 -16.55 1.13
CA PHE A 388 -11.44 -16.73 -0.17
C PHE A 388 -10.58 -15.51 -0.53
N ASN A 389 -11.14 -14.30 -0.52
CA ASN A 389 -10.47 -13.09 -0.99
C ASN A 389 -9.32 -12.58 -0.09
N THR A 390 -9.15 -13.13 1.11
CA THR A 390 -8.09 -12.74 2.05
C THR A 390 -6.98 -13.78 2.18
N ARG A 391 -7.14 -14.96 1.58
CA ARG A 391 -6.13 -16.03 1.66
C ARG A 391 -4.87 -15.67 0.88
N PHE A 392 -3.72 -15.95 1.47
CA PHE A 392 -2.41 -15.88 0.81
C PHE A 392 -1.98 -17.26 0.33
N PRO A 393 -1.99 -17.54 -0.99
CA PRO A 393 -1.65 -18.86 -1.54
C PRO A 393 -0.26 -19.38 -1.12
N GLU A 394 0.68 -18.48 -0.86
CA GLU A 394 2.05 -18.78 -0.46
C GLU A 394 2.24 -19.02 1.05
N LYS A 395 1.21 -18.74 1.86
CA LYS A 395 1.20 -18.94 3.32
C LYS A 395 -0.15 -19.52 3.75
N GLU A 396 -0.42 -20.76 3.34
CA GLU A 396 -1.66 -21.42 3.73
C GLU A 396 -1.59 -21.84 5.20
N THR A 397 -2.53 -21.35 6.00
CA THR A 397 -2.77 -21.80 7.38
C THR A 397 -4.08 -22.57 7.43
N ASP A 398 -4.15 -23.60 8.28
CA ASP A 398 -5.38 -24.36 8.50
C ASP A 398 -6.45 -23.53 9.27
N ASN A 399 -6.03 -22.44 9.92
CA ASN A 399 -6.89 -21.59 10.77
C ASN A 399 -7.37 -20.29 10.10
N HIS A 400 -7.11 -20.07 8.81
CA HIS A 400 -7.36 -18.78 8.15
C HIS A 400 -8.82 -18.28 8.27
N GLN A 401 -9.80 -19.18 8.24
CA GLN A 401 -11.21 -18.80 8.43
C GLN A 401 -11.46 -18.19 9.82
N GLN A 402 -10.84 -18.75 10.85
CA GLN A 402 -10.94 -18.23 12.21
C GLN A 402 -10.21 -16.89 12.33
N ASP A 403 -9.03 -16.76 11.70
CA ASP A 403 -8.28 -15.50 11.67
C ASP A 403 -9.10 -14.36 11.01
N VAL A 404 -9.85 -14.68 9.95
CA VAL A 404 -10.80 -13.74 9.31
C VAL A 404 -11.94 -13.39 10.24
N LEU A 405 -12.55 -14.37 10.92
CA LEU A 405 -13.64 -14.11 11.87
C LEU A 405 -13.17 -13.23 13.04
N ASP A 406 -11.97 -13.46 13.57
CA ASP A 406 -11.40 -12.66 14.65
C ASP A 406 -11.06 -11.24 14.20
N ALA A 407 -10.60 -11.08 12.95
CA ALA A 407 -10.42 -9.77 12.34
C ALA A 407 -11.76 -9.01 12.19
N LEU A 408 -12.82 -9.69 11.75
CA LEU A 408 -14.18 -9.12 11.65
C LEU A 408 -14.74 -8.73 13.02
N ARG A 409 -14.52 -9.57 14.06
CA ARG A 409 -14.86 -9.23 15.45
C ARG A 409 -14.18 -7.96 15.90
N SER A 410 -12.87 -7.83 15.64
CA SER A 410 -12.12 -6.63 16.00
C SER A 410 -12.63 -5.38 15.26
N LEU A 411 -12.92 -5.48 13.97
CA LEU A 411 -13.48 -4.38 13.18
C LEU A 411 -14.87 -3.95 13.70
N PHE A 412 -15.73 -4.92 14.00
CA PHE A 412 -17.06 -4.67 14.56
C PHE A 412 -17.00 -4.04 15.95
N ALA A 413 -16.20 -4.62 16.86
CA ALA A 413 -16.05 -4.13 18.23
C ALA A 413 -15.46 -2.72 18.29
N LYS A 414 -14.64 -2.32 17.31
CA LYS A 414 -14.15 -0.94 17.18
C LYS A 414 -15.22 0.07 16.73
N GLY A 415 -16.33 -0.39 16.14
CA GLY A 415 -17.40 0.50 15.68
C GLY A 415 -16.96 1.45 14.58
N ILE A 416 -16.11 0.98 13.66
CA ILE A 416 -15.54 1.78 12.56
C ILE A 416 -16.65 2.25 11.61
N ASP A 417 -16.65 3.55 11.30
CA ASP A 417 -17.61 4.12 10.36
C ASP A 417 -17.36 3.61 8.92
N GLY A 418 -18.45 3.39 8.18
CA GLY A 418 -18.40 2.87 6.81
C GLY A 418 -18.28 1.35 6.70
N VAL A 419 -18.30 0.61 7.83
CA VAL A 419 -18.53 -0.84 7.84
C VAL A 419 -20.03 -1.11 7.93
N TYR A 420 -20.57 -1.76 6.91
CA TYR A 420 -21.99 -2.14 6.86
C TYR A 420 -22.14 -3.65 6.91
N VAL A 421 -23.14 -4.10 7.67
CA VAL A 421 -23.50 -5.51 7.80
C VAL A 421 -24.99 -5.70 7.53
N ARG A 422 -25.34 -6.84 6.94
CA ARG A 422 -26.73 -7.27 6.80
C ARG A 422 -26.84 -8.79 6.67
N ILE A 423 -28.04 -9.30 6.89
CA ILE A 423 -28.37 -10.69 6.55
C ILE A 423 -28.78 -10.75 5.07
N GLY A 424 -28.24 -11.72 4.34
CA GLY A 424 -28.53 -11.92 2.91
C GLY A 424 -27.97 -10.83 1.98
N ASN A 425 -28.33 -10.92 0.69
CA ASN A 425 -27.78 -10.06 -0.37
C ASN A 425 -28.28 -8.61 -0.29
N CYS A 426 -27.38 -7.64 -0.48
CA CYS A 426 -27.76 -6.22 -0.58
C CYS A 426 -28.53 -5.87 -1.87
N PRO A 427 -29.20 -4.70 -1.95
CA PRO A 427 -29.92 -4.28 -3.16
C PRO A 427 -29.03 -4.21 -4.40
N TYR A 428 -27.76 -3.83 -4.24
CA TYR A 428 -26.77 -3.82 -5.33
C TYR A 428 -26.53 -5.22 -5.92
N ARG A 429 -26.47 -6.26 -5.07
CA ARG A 429 -26.31 -7.67 -5.49
C ARG A 429 -27.57 -8.19 -6.20
N ASN A 430 -28.75 -7.67 -5.85
CA ASN A 430 -30.04 -8.10 -6.40
C ASN A 430 -30.53 -7.23 -7.58
N SER A 431 -29.73 -6.25 -8.00
CA SER A 431 -30.10 -5.35 -9.10
C SER A 431 -30.40 -6.11 -10.39
N ARG A 432 -31.45 -5.68 -11.09
CA ARG A 432 -31.86 -6.25 -12.40
C ARG A 432 -31.49 -5.36 -13.57
N HIS A 433 -30.83 -4.23 -13.32
CA HIS A 433 -30.43 -3.30 -14.37
C HIS A 433 -29.27 -3.88 -15.21
N LYS A 434 -29.52 -4.07 -16.50
CA LYS A 434 -28.54 -4.64 -17.44
C LYS A 434 -27.42 -3.67 -17.80
N THR A 435 -27.59 -2.40 -17.50
CA THR A 435 -26.63 -1.30 -17.67
C THR A 435 -26.43 -0.62 -16.33
N LEU A 436 -25.29 0.05 -16.14
CA LEU A 436 -25.11 0.90 -14.96
C LEU A 436 -26.04 2.11 -15.04
N THR A 437 -26.63 2.47 -13.91
CA THR A 437 -27.52 3.63 -13.77
C THR A 437 -27.32 4.27 -12.40
N GLY A 438 -27.65 5.54 -12.26
CA GLY A 438 -27.81 6.17 -10.96
C GLY A 438 -28.96 5.53 -10.17
N LEU A 439 -28.94 5.65 -8.83
CA LEU A 439 -30.11 5.29 -8.02
C LEU A 439 -31.30 6.20 -8.40
N PRO A 440 -32.54 5.69 -8.33
CA PRO A 440 -33.70 6.48 -8.72
C PRO A 440 -33.83 7.77 -7.91
N GLY A 441 -34.20 8.86 -8.57
CA GLY A 441 -34.43 10.16 -7.93
C GLY A 441 -33.19 11.03 -7.71
N LEU A 442 -32.03 10.45 -7.39
CA LEU A 442 -30.81 11.21 -7.01
C LEU A 442 -30.39 12.27 -8.03
N ALA A 443 -30.59 11.99 -9.32
CA ALA A 443 -30.18 12.90 -10.38
C ALA A 443 -31.14 14.10 -10.52
N THR A 444 -32.40 13.96 -10.11
CA THR A 444 -33.51 14.89 -10.42
C THR A 444 -34.13 15.57 -9.21
N THR A 445 -33.71 15.18 -8.01
CA THR A 445 -34.24 15.68 -6.73
C THR A 445 -33.07 15.93 -5.79
N ASP A 446 -33.27 16.72 -4.72
CA ASP A 446 -32.22 17.00 -3.74
C ASP A 446 -31.86 15.81 -2.83
N LEU A 447 -32.22 14.58 -3.21
CA LEU A 447 -31.86 13.38 -2.47
C LEU A 447 -30.34 13.25 -2.31
N ALA A 448 -29.95 12.76 -1.13
CA ALA A 448 -28.56 12.74 -0.68
C ALA A 448 -28.27 11.43 0.09
N PHE A 449 -28.36 10.27 -0.55
CA PHE A 449 -28.06 8.98 0.10
C PHE A 449 -27.69 7.84 -0.86
N ASN A 450 -27.25 6.71 -0.28
CA ASN A 450 -27.11 5.42 -0.96
C ASN A 450 -27.98 4.31 -0.30
N PHE A 451 -28.00 3.10 -0.88
CA PHE A 451 -28.82 1.99 -0.35
C PHE A 451 -28.25 1.29 0.89
N TRP A 452 -27.09 1.73 1.40
CA TRP A 452 -26.61 1.40 2.74
C TRP A 452 -27.11 2.39 3.80
N HIS A 453 -28.11 3.24 3.47
CA HIS A 453 -28.66 4.31 4.31
C HIS A 453 -27.63 5.36 4.71
N GLU A 454 -26.51 5.45 4.00
CA GLU A 454 -25.51 6.48 4.22
C GLU A 454 -25.93 7.78 3.51
N PRO A 455 -25.82 8.94 4.17
CA PRO A 455 -25.99 10.23 3.50
C PRO A 455 -24.84 10.49 2.51
N VAL A 456 -25.16 11.02 1.33
CA VAL A 456 -24.20 11.25 0.24
C VAL A 456 -24.35 12.66 -0.31
N SER A 457 -23.23 13.35 -0.53
CA SER A 457 -23.22 14.63 -1.23
C SER A 457 -23.04 14.45 -2.74
N LEU A 458 -23.85 15.13 -3.55
CA LEU A 458 -23.69 15.22 -4.99
C LEU A 458 -23.66 16.68 -5.43
N ASP A 459 -22.60 17.08 -6.12
CA ASP A 459 -22.50 18.41 -6.72
C ASP A 459 -23.34 18.52 -8.01
N SER A 460 -23.41 19.73 -8.58
CA SER A 460 -24.22 19.98 -9.78
C SER A 460 -23.72 19.22 -11.01
N ASP A 461 -22.39 19.03 -11.14
CA ASP A 461 -21.78 18.35 -12.27
C ASP A 461 -22.00 16.83 -12.19
N GLU A 462 -21.90 16.27 -10.98
CA GLU A 462 -22.23 14.87 -10.68
C GLU A 462 -23.69 14.54 -10.94
N ARG A 463 -24.61 15.43 -10.53
CA ARG A 463 -26.05 15.29 -10.81
C ARG A 463 -26.32 15.31 -12.31
N LEU A 464 -25.72 16.27 -13.03
CA LEU A 464 -25.86 16.36 -14.48
C LEU A 464 -25.29 15.12 -15.18
N PHE A 465 -24.16 14.62 -14.73
CA PHE A 465 -23.55 13.39 -15.26
C PHE A 465 -24.45 12.17 -15.06
N LEU A 466 -25.07 12.02 -13.88
CA LEU A 466 -26.03 10.95 -13.63
C LEU A 466 -27.28 11.05 -14.52
N GLN A 467 -27.78 12.27 -14.79
CA GLN A 467 -28.90 12.49 -15.71
C GLN A 467 -28.54 12.12 -17.16
N GLN A 468 -27.30 12.36 -17.56
CA GLN A 468 -26.80 12.16 -18.92
C GLN A 468 -26.10 10.81 -19.12
N LEU A 469 -26.13 9.92 -18.12
CA LEU A 469 -25.41 8.66 -18.17
C LEU A 469 -25.90 7.83 -19.39
N PRO A 470 -25.03 7.55 -20.37
CA PRO A 470 -25.46 6.94 -21.61
C PRO A 470 -25.86 5.47 -21.38
N PRO A 471 -26.87 4.95 -22.10
CA PRO A 471 -27.24 3.53 -22.02
C PRO A 471 -26.11 2.59 -22.46
N SER A 472 -25.20 3.08 -23.32
CA SER A 472 -24.01 2.35 -23.74
C SER A 472 -22.77 3.01 -23.16
N LEU A 473 -21.94 2.21 -22.49
CA LEU A 473 -20.68 2.66 -21.89
C LEU A 473 -19.49 2.54 -22.86
N LYS A 474 -19.72 2.18 -24.13
CA LYS A 474 -18.67 1.99 -25.13
C LYS A 474 -18.16 3.32 -25.66
N ASP A 475 -16.89 3.32 -26.08
CA ASP A 475 -16.24 4.44 -26.79
C ASP A 475 -16.18 5.78 -26.05
N ASN A 476 -16.31 5.75 -24.71
CA ASN A 476 -16.10 6.93 -23.88
C ASN A 476 -14.60 7.15 -23.58
N ASP A 477 -14.26 8.35 -23.13
CA ASP A 477 -12.89 8.71 -22.75
C ASP A 477 -12.56 8.34 -21.29
N ASN A 478 -11.29 8.53 -20.89
CA ASN A 478 -10.84 8.22 -19.54
C ASN A 478 -11.50 9.10 -18.45
N ALA A 479 -11.86 10.34 -18.79
CA ALA A 479 -12.51 11.26 -17.86
C ALA A 479 -13.90 10.74 -17.46
N PHE A 480 -14.66 10.23 -18.43
CA PHE A 480 -15.95 9.59 -18.19
C PHE A 480 -15.85 8.43 -17.19
N TYR A 481 -14.92 7.48 -17.39
CA TYR A 481 -14.77 6.33 -16.48
C TYR A 481 -14.27 6.76 -15.09
N SER A 482 -13.43 7.79 -15.02
CA SER A 482 -12.95 8.35 -13.75
C SER A 482 -14.10 8.98 -12.95
N GLN A 483 -14.98 9.73 -13.61
CA GLN A 483 -16.16 10.33 -12.99
C GLN A 483 -17.17 9.26 -12.54
N LEU A 484 -17.40 8.25 -13.37
CA LEU A 484 -18.26 7.12 -13.01
C LEU A 484 -17.70 6.30 -11.83
N TRP A 485 -16.37 6.16 -11.73
CA TRP A 485 -15.71 5.55 -10.58
C TRP A 485 -15.86 6.37 -9.30
N ALA A 486 -15.80 7.70 -9.38
CA ALA A 486 -16.06 8.58 -8.23
C ALA A 486 -17.50 8.40 -7.71
N LEU A 487 -18.49 8.34 -8.60
CA LEU A 487 -19.89 8.08 -8.25
C LEU A 487 -20.10 6.65 -7.70
N ARG A 488 -19.36 5.66 -8.21
CA ARG A 488 -19.30 4.31 -7.62
C ARG A 488 -18.83 4.37 -6.17
N ASN A 489 -17.81 5.16 -5.85
CA ASN A 489 -17.29 5.27 -4.48
C ASN A 489 -18.33 5.90 -3.53
N LYS A 490 -19.20 6.77 -4.03
CA LYS A 490 -20.35 7.30 -3.29
C LYS A 490 -21.51 6.29 -3.14
N GLY A 491 -21.45 5.14 -3.81
CA GLY A 491 -22.51 4.11 -3.76
C GLY A 491 -23.78 4.50 -4.50
N VAL A 492 -23.75 5.51 -5.37
CA VAL A 492 -24.95 6.04 -6.07
C VAL A 492 -25.18 5.42 -7.45
N VAL A 493 -24.36 4.45 -7.84
CA VAL A 493 -24.45 3.73 -9.11
C VAL A 493 -24.69 2.26 -8.83
N TRP A 494 -25.58 1.63 -9.60
CA TRP A 494 -25.88 0.20 -9.46
C TRP A 494 -26.20 -0.45 -10.81
N GLY A 495 -26.12 -1.78 -10.82
CA GLY A 495 -26.38 -2.62 -11.97
C GLY A 495 -26.09 -4.07 -11.64
N THR A 496 -26.49 -4.98 -12.54
CA THR A 496 -26.15 -6.41 -12.45
C THR A 496 -24.62 -6.61 -12.42
N PRO A 497 -24.11 -7.72 -11.86
CA PRO A 497 -22.67 -8.04 -11.93
C PRO A 497 -22.10 -7.98 -13.35
N ARG A 498 -22.91 -8.36 -14.35
CA ARG A 498 -22.57 -8.22 -15.76
C ARG A 498 -22.39 -6.78 -16.22
N ALA A 499 -23.25 -5.86 -15.76
CA ALA A 499 -23.12 -4.44 -16.11
C ALA A 499 -21.83 -3.83 -15.56
N TRP A 500 -21.47 -4.18 -14.31
CA TRP A 500 -20.19 -3.77 -13.70
C TRP A 500 -18.99 -4.35 -14.43
N ARG A 501 -19.05 -5.63 -14.81
CA ARG A 501 -18.02 -6.27 -15.63
C ARG A 501 -17.83 -5.52 -16.96
N ASP A 502 -18.92 -5.30 -17.70
CA ASP A 502 -18.89 -4.65 -19.01
C ASP A 502 -18.32 -3.21 -18.88
N TYR A 503 -18.67 -2.46 -17.83
CA TYR A 503 -18.07 -1.17 -17.49
C TYR A 503 -16.55 -1.27 -17.25
N LEU A 504 -16.11 -2.18 -16.38
CA LEU A 504 -14.72 -2.32 -16.01
C LEU A 504 -13.85 -2.80 -17.19
N GLN A 505 -14.39 -3.64 -18.07
CA GLN A 505 -13.71 -4.09 -19.29
C GLN A 505 -13.40 -2.92 -20.24
N GLU A 506 -14.33 -2.00 -20.42
CA GLU A 506 -14.11 -0.81 -21.25
C GLU A 506 -13.17 0.19 -20.55
N ALA A 507 -13.34 0.39 -19.23
CA ALA A 507 -12.53 1.32 -18.45
C ALA A 507 -11.03 0.98 -18.47
N ILE A 508 -10.65 -0.30 -18.30
CA ILE A 508 -9.23 -0.70 -18.29
C ILE A 508 -8.52 -0.49 -19.64
N VAL A 509 -9.26 -0.41 -20.75
CA VAL A 509 -8.67 -0.21 -22.09
C VAL A 509 -8.31 1.27 -22.31
N LYS A 510 -8.97 2.20 -21.61
CA LYS A 510 -8.80 3.65 -21.76
C LYS A 510 -7.97 4.28 -20.63
N ALA A 511 -7.70 3.52 -19.58
CA ALA A 511 -7.04 3.95 -18.36
C ALA A 511 -5.50 3.87 -18.45
N ASP A 512 -4.82 4.71 -17.66
CA ASP A 512 -3.39 4.56 -17.44
C ASP A 512 -3.06 3.38 -16.49
N ALA A 513 -1.78 3.08 -16.31
CA ALA A 513 -1.34 1.95 -15.48
C ALA A 513 -1.85 2.02 -14.03
N THR A 514 -1.90 3.22 -13.44
CA THR A 514 -2.31 3.41 -12.05
C THR A 514 -3.81 3.23 -11.88
N GLN A 515 -4.60 3.70 -12.83
CA GLN A 515 -6.06 3.47 -12.87
C GLN A 515 -6.39 2.00 -13.18
N VAL A 516 -5.70 1.37 -14.14
CA VAL A 516 -5.85 -0.07 -14.43
C VAL A 516 -5.54 -0.90 -13.18
N ALA A 517 -4.51 -0.53 -12.42
CA ALA A 517 -4.13 -1.19 -11.16
C ALA A 517 -5.24 -1.19 -10.11
N VAL A 518 -6.13 -0.19 -10.13
CA VAL A 518 -7.31 -0.11 -9.25
C VAL A 518 -8.50 -0.88 -9.86
N TYR A 519 -8.87 -0.59 -11.11
CA TYR A 519 -10.05 -1.17 -11.76
C TYR A 519 -9.96 -2.69 -11.89
N ILE A 520 -8.77 -3.22 -12.17
CA ILE A 520 -8.60 -4.66 -12.36
C ILE A 520 -8.91 -5.44 -11.09
N GLN A 521 -8.65 -4.86 -9.91
CA GLN A 521 -8.90 -5.52 -8.63
C GLN A 521 -10.39 -5.80 -8.43
N SER A 522 -11.23 -4.82 -8.77
CA SER A 522 -12.68 -4.98 -8.80
C SER A 522 -13.14 -5.88 -9.94
N LEU A 523 -12.55 -5.77 -11.14
CA LEU A 523 -12.96 -6.59 -12.29
C LEU A 523 -12.86 -8.07 -11.96
N VAL A 524 -11.80 -8.50 -11.27
CA VAL A 524 -11.64 -9.89 -10.82
C VAL A 524 -12.86 -10.38 -10.01
N VAL A 525 -13.40 -9.56 -9.11
CA VAL A 525 -14.60 -9.92 -8.32
C VAL A 525 -15.82 -10.12 -9.24
N TYR A 526 -15.97 -9.30 -10.27
CA TYR A 526 -17.08 -9.36 -11.22
C TYR A 526 -16.91 -10.39 -12.36
N VAL A 527 -15.76 -11.08 -12.45
CA VAL A 527 -15.52 -12.18 -13.40
C VAL A 527 -15.33 -13.54 -12.72
N SER A 528 -15.21 -13.56 -11.39
CA SER A 528 -15.12 -14.78 -10.59
C SER A 528 -16.50 -15.33 -10.19
N GLU A 529 -16.59 -16.65 -10.08
CA GLU A 529 -17.76 -17.34 -9.54
C GLU A 529 -17.96 -17.07 -8.04
N THR A 530 -19.17 -17.25 -7.52
CA THR A 530 -19.48 -17.04 -6.08
C THR A 530 -18.68 -17.96 -5.16
N ASN A 531 -18.38 -19.19 -5.57
CA ASN A 531 -17.51 -20.14 -4.86
C ASN A 531 -16.02 -19.75 -4.90
N ALA A 532 -15.64 -18.83 -5.79
CA ALA A 532 -14.30 -18.28 -5.98
C ALA A 532 -14.26 -16.80 -5.57
N GLY A 533 -15.07 -16.44 -4.58
CA GLY A 533 -15.09 -15.10 -3.98
C GLY A 533 -15.66 -13.98 -4.86
N GLY A 534 -16.24 -14.28 -6.01
CA GLY A 534 -16.82 -13.30 -6.94
C GLY A 534 -18.34 -13.24 -6.93
N PHE A 535 -18.94 -12.63 -7.97
CA PHE A 535 -20.39 -12.38 -8.06
C PHE A 535 -21.12 -13.11 -9.19
N ILE A 536 -20.40 -13.91 -9.98
CA ILE A 536 -21.04 -14.70 -11.04
C ILE A 536 -21.62 -15.97 -10.42
N GLU A 537 -22.92 -16.17 -10.59
CA GLU A 537 -23.55 -17.43 -10.21
C GLU A 537 -22.94 -18.58 -11.03
N PRO A 538 -22.61 -19.73 -10.42
CA PRO A 538 -22.05 -20.86 -11.15
C PRO A 538 -23.06 -21.31 -12.21
N GLU A 539 -22.80 -21.06 -13.48
CA GLU A 539 -23.64 -21.60 -14.54
C GLU A 539 -23.50 -23.14 -14.53
N LYS A 540 -24.61 -23.88 -14.65
CA LYS A 540 -24.55 -25.28 -15.12
C LYS A 540 -23.64 -25.28 -16.33
N PRO A 541 -22.70 -26.22 -16.51
CA PRO A 541 -21.68 -26.18 -17.55
C PRO A 541 -22.36 -26.01 -18.91
N VAL A 542 -22.53 -24.76 -19.30
CA VAL A 542 -22.86 -24.40 -20.66
C VAL A 542 -21.56 -24.80 -21.32
N THR A 543 -21.64 -25.81 -22.17
CA THR A 543 -20.60 -26.02 -23.16
C THR A 543 -20.40 -24.64 -23.74
N HIS A 544 -19.33 -23.94 -23.35
CA HIS A 544 -18.91 -22.75 -24.04
C HIS A 544 -18.86 -23.27 -25.46
N LYS A 545 -19.83 -22.86 -26.29
CA LYS A 545 -19.66 -22.93 -27.72
C LYS A 545 -18.38 -22.15 -27.83
N LYS A 546 -17.27 -22.86 -28.09
CA LYS A 546 -16.08 -22.27 -28.63
C LYS A 546 -16.65 -21.53 -29.82
N ASN A 547 -17.00 -20.25 -29.64
CA ASN A 547 -17.09 -19.34 -30.74
C ASN A 547 -15.71 -19.51 -31.31
N LYS A 548 -15.66 -20.23 -32.42
CA LYS A 548 -14.48 -20.32 -33.22
C LYS A 548 -14.24 -18.87 -33.66
N LEU A 549 -13.58 -18.09 -32.81
CA LEU A 549 -12.52 -17.22 -33.24
C LEU A 549 -11.36 -18.14 -33.68
N GLN A 550 -11.67 -19.05 -34.62
CA GLN A 550 -10.74 -19.48 -35.64
C GLN A 550 -10.90 -18.45 -36.75
N ASP A 551 -10.70 -17.17 -36.44
CA ASP A 551 -10.16 -16.32 -37.49
C ASP A 551 -8.76 -16.88 -37.70
N LYS A 552 -8.63 -17.70 -38.75
CA LYS A 552 -7.34 -18.27 -39.14
C LYS A 552 -6.32 -17.14 -39.09
N ASN A 553 -5.25 -17.34 -38.33
CA ASN A 553 -4.16 -16.38 -38.30
C ASN A 553 -3.70 -16.14 -39.75
N PRO A 554 -3.95 -14.95 -40.33
CA PRO A 554 -3.64 -14.65 -41.72
C PRO A 554 -2.15 -14.36 -41.90
N LEU A 555 -1.39 -14.21 -40.80
CA LEU A 555 0.04 -14.00 -40.85
C LEU A 555 0.75 -15.31 -41.20
N SER A 556 1.64 -15.22 -42.18
CA SER A 556 2.56 -16.31 -42.47
C SER A 556 3.59 -16.45 -41.35
N ARG A 557 4.11 -17.67 -41.15
CA ARG A 557 5.21 -17.95 -40.20
C ARG A 557 6.42 -17.01 -40.40
N LYS A 558 6.66 -16.54 -41.63
CA LYS A 558 7.74 -15.61 -41.96
C LYS A 558 7.63 -14.27 -41.24
N VAL A 559 6.43 -13.82 -40.89
CA VAL A 559 6.24 -12.56 -40.14
C VAL A 559 6.83 -12.71 -38.75
N TYR A 560 6.48 -13.79 -38.04
CA TYR A 560 7.03 -14.10 -36.72
C TYR A 560 8.54 -14.30 -36.76
N GLU A 561 9.04 -15.06 -37.74
CA GLU A 561 10.49 -15.28 -37.94
C GLU A 561 11.25 -13.97 -38.19
N GLU A 562 10.67 -13.04 -38.96
CA GLU A 562 11.27 -11.72 -39.18
C GLU A 562 11.25 -10.86 -37.92
N MET A 563 10.16 -10.90 -37.14
CA MET A 563 10.08 -10.17 -35.86
C MET A 563 11.09 -10.71 -34.84
N ASP A 564 11.22 -12.03 -34.73
CA ASP A 564 12.24 -12.65 -33.87
C ASP A 564 13.66 -12.32 -34.35
N ARG A 565 13.90 -12.33 -35.66
CA ARG A 565 15.18 -11.92 -36.25
C ARG A 565 15.52 -10.47 -35.91
N LEU A 566 14.62 -9.52 -36.18
CA LEU A 566 14.85 -8.11 -35.89
C LEU A 566 15.04 -7.86 -34.38
N THR A 567 14.31 -8.59 -33.53
CA THR A 567 14.51 -8.54 -32.09
C THR A 567 15.90 -9.08 -31.69
N SER A 568 16.34 -10.19 -32.28
CA SER A 568 17.69 -10.73 -32.03
C SER A 568 18.82 -9.82 -32.54
N LEU A 569 18.55 -9.03 -33.57
CA LEU A 569 19.47 -8.01 -34.10
C LEU A 569 19.43 -6.69 -33.32
N GLY A 570 18.60 -6.58 -32.28
CA GLY A 570 18.50 -5.37 -31.47
C GLY A 570 17.77 -4.20 -32.13
N HIS A 571 17.03 -4.41 -33.22
CA HIS A 571 16.23 -3.38 -33.91
C HIS A 571 14.86 -3.18 -33.23
N PHE A 572 14.85 -2.83 -31.95
CA PHE A 572 13.64 -2.77 -31.13
C PHE A 572 12.63 -1.73 -31.63
N ALA A 573 13.09 -0.58 -32.14
CA ALA A 573 12.18 0.45 -32.65
C ALA A 573 11.41 -0.03 -33.90
N GLU A 574 12.10 -0.68 -34.84
CA GLU A 574 11.48 -1.23 -36.05
C GLU A 574 10.50 -2.36 -35.70
N VAL A 575 10.89 -3.24 -34.79
CA VAL A 575 10.06 -4.35 -34.30
C VAL A 575 8.76 -3.84 -33.68
N ARG A 576 8.82 -2.79 -32.84
CA ARG A 576 7.63 -2.21 -32.21
C ARG A 576 6.71 -1.56 -33.25
N THR A 577 7.28 -0.84 -34.22
CA THR A 577 6.50 -0.22 -35.31
C THR A 577 5.73 -1.30 -36.09
N LYS A 578 6.40 -2.41 -36.45
CA LYS A 578 5.74 -3.54 -37.13
C LYS A 578 4.68 -4.22 -36.25
N ALA A 579 4.93 -4.40 -34.95
CA ALA A 579 3.93 -4.92 -34.02
C ALA A 579 2.66 -4.05 -34.03
N GLU A 580 2.83 -2.73 -33.92
CA GLU A 580 1.75 -1.76 -33.87
C GLU A 580 0.94 -1.73 -35.19
N GLU A 581 1.61 -1.78 -36.34
CA GLU A 581 0.96 -1.91 -37.66
C GLU A 581 0.09 -3.18 -37.73
N ILE A 582 0.61 -4.31 -37.25
CA ILE A 582 -0.12 -5.58 -37.25
C ILE A 582 -1.32 -5.53 -36.31
N ILE A 583 -1.15 -5.01 -35.08
CA ILE A 583 -2.23 -4.85 -34.09
C ILE A 583 -3.33 -3.94 -34.64
N SER A 584 -2.95 -2.84 -35.29
CA SER A 584 -3.89 -1.87 -35.87
C SER A 584 -4.63 -2.44 -37.08
N THR A 585 -4.00 -3.34 -37.84
CA THR A 585 -4.62 -4.00 -39.00
C THR A 585 -5.65 -5.07 -38.57
N TYR A 586 -5.42 -5.72 -37.43
CA TYR A 586 -6.26 -6.84 -36.96
C TYR A 586 -6.80 -6.61 -35.54
N PRO A 587 -7.47 -5.49 -35.22
CA PRO A 587 -7.72 -5.07 -33.84
C PRO A 587 -8.56 -6.07 -33.00
N ASP A 588 -9.43 -6.85 -33.64
CA ASP A 588 -10.31 -7.79 -32.94
C ASP A 588 -9.87 -9.27 -33.05
N ASN A 589 -8.72 -9.55 -33.68
CA ASN A 589 -8.22 -10.91 -33.83
C ASN A 589 -7.09 -11.20 -32.84
N LEU A 590 -7.47 -11.62 -31.63
CA LEU A 590 -6.54 -11.92 -30.54
C LEU A 590 -5.43 -12.90 -30.94
N SER A 591 -5.73 -13.90 -31.79
CA SER A 591 -4.74 -14.90 -32.24
C SER A 591 -3.62 -14.31 -33.09
N VAL A 592 -3.86 -13.14 -33.69
CA VAL A 592 -2.90 -12.42 -34.54
C VAL A 592 -2.04 -11.51 -33.69
N TRP A 593 -2.66 -10.68 -32.87
CA TRP A 593 -1.96 -9.58 -32.23
C TRP A 593 -1.38 -9.91 -30.84
N TYR A 594 -2.00 -10.81 -30.08
CA TYR A 594 -1.54 -11.11 -28.71
C TYR A 594 -0.12 -11.70 -28.62
N PRO A 595 0.36 -12.51 -29.59
CA PRO A 595 1.77 -12.92 -29.60
C PRO A 595 2.77 -11.76 -29.52
N PHE A 596 2.40 -10.55 -29.93
CA PHE A 596 3.26 -9.37 -29.85
C PHE A 596 3.29 -8.71 -28.46
N VAL A 597 2.50 -9.16 -27.47
CA VAL A 597 2.72 -8.80 -26.05
C VAL A 597 4.15 -9.15 -25.64
N ASN A 598 4.61 -10.36 -25.99
CA ASN A 598 5.97 -10.78 -25.71
C ASN A 598 7.00 -9.89 -26.42
N THR A 599 6.68 -9.38 -27.62
CA THR A 599 7.53 -8.42 -28.34
C THR A 599 7.66 -7.11 -27.55
N TYR A 600 6.57 -6.52 -27.08
CA TYR A 600 6.62 -5.31 -26.25
C TYR A 600 7.39 -5.53 -24.94
N VAL A 601 7.15 -6.66 -24.26
CA VAL A 601 7.88 -7.04 -23.04
C VAL A 601 9.37 -7.20 -23.31
N ARG A 602 9.77 -7.90 -24.38
CA ARG A 602 11.18 -8.11 -24.77
C ARG A 602 11.89 -6.82 -25.18
N THR A 603 11.15 -5.87 -25.75
CA THR A 603 11.69 -4.57 -26.19
C THR A 603 11.60 -3.49 -25.10
N GLY A 604 11.13 -3.83 -23.89
CA GLY A 604 11.03 -2.91 -22.75
C GLY A 604 9.86 -1.91 -22.83
N ASP A 605 8.95 -2.07 -23.80
CA ASP A 605 7.82 -1.15 -23.98
C ASP A 605 6.56 -1.63 -23.23
N PHE A 606 6.57 -1.43 -21.92
CA PHE A 606 5.48 -1.86 -21.04
C PHE A 606 4.19 -1.06 -21.21
N ASP A 607 4.25 0.14 -21.81
CA ASP A 607 3.05 0.92 -22.13
C ASP A 607 2.27 0.26 -23.28
N GLY A 608 2.99 -0.12 -24.35
CA GLY A 608 2.43 -0.93 -25.42
C GLY A 608 1.90 -2.28 -24.92
N ALA A 609 2.68 -2.97 -24.09
CA ALA A 609 2.24 -4.25 -23.49
C ALA A 609 0.95 -4.08 -22.68
N LEU A 610 0.87 -3.05 -21.82
CA LEU A 610 -0.32 -2.76 -21.02
C LEU A 610 -1.57 -2.61 -21.89
N GLY A 611 -1.50 -1.77 -22.93
CA GLY A 611 -2.64 -1.52 -23.82
C GLY A 611 -3.11 -2.78 -24.56
N VAL A 612 -2.18 -3.66 -24.92
CA VAL A 612 -2.49 -4.94 -25.58
C VAL A 612 -3.09 -5.94 -24.59
N ILE A 613 -2.56 -6.04 -23.37
CA ILE A 613 -3.04 -6.94 -22.32
C ILE A 613 -4.44 -6.54 -21.83
N THR A 614 -4.70 -5.25 -21.58
CA THR A 614 -6.03 -4.79 -21.11
C THR A 614 -7.10 -5.03 -22.16
N ARG A 615 -6.79 -4.88 -23.45
CA ARG A 615 -7.66 -5.29 -24.55
C ARG A 615 -7.92 -6.80 -24.57
N ALA A 616 -6.92 -7.63 -24.26
CA ALA A 616 -7.08 -9.08 -24.23
C ALA A 616 -8.03 -9.50 -23.09
N ILE A 617 -7.88 -8.87 -21.91
CA ILE A 617 -8.78 -9.03 -20.77
C ILE A 617 -10.19 -8.56 -21.13
N ALA A 618 -10.33 -7.41 -21.80
CA ALA A 618 -11.63 -6.91 -22.22
C ALA A 618 -12.35 -7.87 -23.18
N LEU A 619 -11.64 -8.56 -24.08
CA LEU A 619 -12.23 -9.55 -24.98
C LEU A 619 -12.49 -10.92 -24.32
N MET A 620 -11.62 -11.34 -23.42
CA MET A 620 -11.66 -12.66 -22.77
C MET A 620 -11.41 -12.54 -21.25
N PRO A 621 -12.38 -11.97 -20.50
CA PRO A 621 -12.21 -11.62 -19.08
C PRO A 621 -12.11 -12.83 -18.15
N PHE A 622 -12.38 -14.04 -18.64
CA PHE A 622 -12.31 -15.28 -17.86
C PHE A 622 -10.98 -16.02 -18.03
N ASN A 623 -10.04 -15.48 -18.83
CA ASN A 623 -8.75 -16.12 -19.03
C ASN A 623 -7.68 -15.53 -18.09
N TRP A 624 -7.36 -16.28 -17.03
CA TRP A 624 -6.39 -15.89 -16.01
C TRP A 624 -4.98 -15.63 -16.54
N ASP A 625 -4.59 -16.16 -17.71
CA ASP A 625 -3.24 -15.94 -18.27
C ASP A 625 -2.98 -14.45 -18.52
N PHE A 626 -3.97 -13.69 -19.01
CA PHE A 626 -3.80 -12.26 -19.26
C PHE A 626 -3.65 -11.43 -17.98
N TYR A 627 -4.23 -11.90 -16.87
CA TYR A 627 -4.06 -11.25 -15.57
C TYR A 627 -2.66 -11.50 -15.00
N VAL A 628 -2.04 -12.66 -15.30
CA VAL A 628 -0.63 -12.92 -14.98
C VAL A 628 0.27 -11.99 -15.77
N ASP A 629 0.04 -11.84 -17.08
CA ASP A 629 0.81 -10.89 -17.91
C ASP A 629 0.67 -9.45 -17.40
N LEU A 630 -0.54 -9.07 -16.98
CA LEU A 630 -0.79 -7.76 -16.39
C LEU A 630 -0.01 -7.57 -15.10
N SER A 631 0.10 -8.58 -14.24
CA SER A 631 0.95 -8.54 -13.05
C SER A 631 2.43 -8.36 -13.39
N VAL A 632 2.94 -9.00 -14.46
CA VAL A 632 4.31 -8.78 -14.95
C VAL A 632 4.48 -7.33 -15.44
N CYS A 633 3.46 -6.78 -16.11
CA CYS A 633 3.47 -5.38 -16.51
C CYS A 633 3.48 -4.44 -15.29
N PHE A 634 2.69 -4.72 -14.24
CA PHE A 634 2.71 -3.94 -12.99
C PHE A 634 4.04 -4.00 -12.27
N TRP A 635 4.72 -5.15 -12.28
CA TRP A 635 6.09 -5.25 -11.78
C TRP A 635 6.99 -4.21 -12.47
N LYS A 636 6.99 -4.18 -13.80
CA LYS A 636 7.85 -3.31 -14.60
C LYS A 636 7.45 -1.84 -14.56
N LYS A 637 6.19 -1.54 -14.26
CA LYS A 637 5.66 -0.18 -14.07
C LYS A 637 5.67 0.30 -12.62
N ASN A 638 6.33 -0.43 -11.70
CA ASN A 638 6.44 -0.10 -10.28
C ASN A 638 5.11 -0.09 -9.49
N GLU A 639 4.07 -0.74 -10.00
CA GLU A 639 2.78 -0.95 -9.32
C GLU A 639 2.80 -2.27 -8.52
N TRP A 640 3.87 -2.49 -7.73
CA TRP A 640 4.18 -3.79 -7.13
C TRP A 640 3.10 -4.31 -6.19
N HIS A 641 2.49 -3.43 -5.37
CA HIS A 641 1.43 -3.81 -4.44
C HIS A 641 0.22 -4.40 -5.18
N HIS A 642 -0.26 -3.71 -6.22
CA HIS A 642 -1.38 -4.16 -7.04
C HIS A 642 -1.01 -5.42 -7.85
N GLY A 643 0.23 -5.51 -8.35
CA GLY A 643 0.74 -6.73 -8.98
C GLY A 643 0.73 -7.94 -8.06
N MET A 644 1.12 -7.78 -6.79
CA MET A 644 1.08 -8.87 -5.80
C MET A 644 -0.36 -9.27 -5.49
N ALA A 645 -1.24 -8.29 -5.25
CA ALA A 645 -2.65 -8.53 -4.98
C ALA A 645 -3.33 -9.28 -6.15
N LEU A 646 -3.08 -8.83 -7.39
CA LEU A 646 -3.64 -9.46 -8.58
C LEU A 646 -3.13 -10.89 -8.78
N THR A 647 -1.82 -11.10 -8.59
CA THR A 647 -1.22 -12.43 -8.75
C THR A 647 -1.75 -13.42 -7.71
N ARG A 648 -1.92 -12.98 -6.45
CA ARG A 648 -2.57 -13.80 -5.41
C ARG A 648 -4.00 -14.15 -5.79
N LYS A 649 -4.78 -13.20 -6.33
CA LYS A 649 -6.15 -13.47 -6.83
C LYS A 649 -6.18 -14.55 -7.92
N VAL A 650 -5.27 -14.45 -8.89
CA VAL A 650 -5.13 -15.48 -9.94
C VAL A 650 -4.83 -16.84 -9.32
N LEU A 651 -3.86 -16.91 -8.40
CA LEU A 651 -3.46 -18.16 -7.75
C LEU A 651 -4.56 -18.78 -6.86
N ARG A 652 -5.45 -17.96 -6.29
CA ARG A 652 -6.64 -18.47 -5.61
C ARG A 652 -7.63 -19.14 -6.56
N CYS A 653 -7.71 -18.66 -7.79
CA CYS A 653 -8.59 -19.22 -8.83
C CYS A 653 -7.96 -20.42 -9.54
N ASP A 654 -6.66 -20.40 -9.83
CA ASP A 654 -5.93 -21.50 -10.46
C ASP A 654 -4.48 -21.61 -9.97
N LYS A 655 -4.25 -22.52 -9.02
CA LYS A 655 -2.92 -22.81 -8.45
C LYS A 655 -1.96 -23.48 -9.42
N ARG A 656 -2.39 -23.91 -10.60
CA ARG A 656 -1.54 -24.59 -11.60
C ARG A 656 -0.82 -23.60 -12.53
N LYS A 657 -1.05 -22.30 -12.38
CA LYS A 657 -0.40 -21.25 -13.15
C LYS A 657 1.04 -21.03 -12.64
N GLY A 658 1.99 -21.79 -13.19
CA GLY A 658 3.42 -21.68 -12.83
C GLY A 658 3.96 -20.25 -12.95
N LEU A 659 3.59 -19.53 -14.02
CA LEU A 659 4.00 -18.13 -14.22
C LEU A 659 3.43 -17.17 -13.16
N ALA A 660 2.26 -17.48 -12.57
CA ALA A 660 1.70 -16.68 -11.49
C ALA A 660 2.51 -16.87 -10.20
N TRP A 661 2.91 -18.10 -9.86
CA TRP A 661 3.85 -18.34 -8.76
C TRP A 661 5.17 -17.62 -8.99
N ASP A 662 5.67 -17.65 -10.22
CA ASP A 662 6.91 -16.98 -10.59
C ASP A 662 6.84 -15.46 -10.41
N THR A 663 5.79 -14.86 -10.96
CA THR A 663 5.54 -13.42 -10.87
C THR A 663 5.38 -12.97 -9.41
N LEU A 664 4.67 -13.75 -8.60
CA LEU A 664 4.51 -13.45 -7.17
C LEU A 664 5.86 -13.53 -6.44
N ALA A 665 6.69 -14.52 -6.73
CA ALA A 665 8.01 -14.64 -6.13
C ALA A 665 8.92 -13.46 -6.47
N VAL A 666 8.93 -13.02 -7.74
CA VAL A 666 9.73 -11.87 -8.18
C VAL A 666 9.30 -10.60 -7.43
N LEU A 667 8.00 -10.36 -7.32
CA LEU A 667 7.45 -9.21 -6.58
C LEU A 667 7.75 -9.30 -5.07
N LEU A 668 7.61 -10.48 -4.46
CA LEU A 668 7.98 -10.71 -3.06
C LEU A 668 9.48 -10.50 -2.82
N ASN A 669 10.33 -10.91 -3.77
CA ASN A 669 11.77 -10.71 -3.70
C ASN A 669 12.14 -9.21 -3.73
N ILE A 670 11.50 -8.43 -4.58
CA ILE A 670 11.72 -6.97 -4.70
C ILE A 670 11.22 -6.24 -3.44
N THR A 671 10.12 -6.70 -2.86
CA THR A 671 9.59 -6.17 -1.59
C THR A 671 10.27 -6.76 -0.35
N HIS A 672 11.33 -7.56 -0.54
CA HIS A 672 12.15 -8.18 0.50
C HIS A 672 11.43 -9.19 1.41
N ASN A 673 10.34 -9.81 0.93
CA ASN A 673 9.70 -10.94 1.59
C ASN A 673 10.24 -12.27 1.01
N LEU A 674 11.51 -12.54 1.31
CA LEU A 674 12.31 -13.58 0.64
C LEU A 674 11.84 -15.01 0.95
N ASP A 675 11.41 -15.29 2.18
CA ASP A 675 10.94 -16.63 2.58
C ASP A 675 9.71 -17.03 1.75
N SER A 676 8.75 -16.10 1.62
CA SER A 676 7.57 -16.31 0.77
C SER A 676 7.94 -16.42 -0.71
N ALA A 677 8.92 -15.64 -1.17
CA ALA A 677 9.42 -15.72 -2.54
C ALA A 677 10.01 -17.10 -2.84
N PHE A 678 10.75 -17.69 -1.90
CA PHE A 678 11.33 -19.03 -2.03
C PHE A 678 10.24 -20.09 -2.14
N ILE A 679 9.23 -20.05 -1.27
CA ILE A 679 8.07 -20.96 -1.34
C ILE A 679 7.37 -20.84 -2.71
N CYS A 680 7.14 -19.63 -3.20
CA CYS A 680 6.56 -19.42 -4.52
C CYS A 680 7.42 -20.03 -5.64
N MET A 681 8.75 -19.89 -5.58
CA MET A 681 9.66 -20.51 -6.54
C MET A 681 9.65 -22.03 -6.50
N GLU A 682 9.55 -22.63 -5.31
CA GLU A 682 9.38 -24.08 -5.19
C GLU A 682 8.09 -24.54 -5.86
N LYS A 683 6.99 -23.80 -5.69
CA LYS A 683 5.70 -24.09 -6.37
C LYS A 683 5.81 -23.93 -7.88
N ALA A 684 6.49 -22.89 -8.37
CA ALA A 684 6.71 -22.69 -9.81
C ALA A 684 7.51 -23.86 -10.43
N LEU A 685 8.63 -24.26 -9.80
CA LEU A 685 9.47 -25.37 -10.26
C LEU A 685 8.81 -26.74 -10.11
N GLN A 686 7.88 -26.92 -9.16
CA GLN A 686 7.07 -28.15 -9.08
C GLN A 686 6.15 -28.31 -10.31
N ILE A 687 5.70 -27.20 -10.90
CA ILE A 687 4.84 -27.20 -12.08
C ILE A 687 5.65 -27.41 -13.36
N ASP A 688 6.78 -26.71 -13.50
CA ASP A 688 7.68 -26.83 -14.65
C ASP A 688 9.16 -26.78 -14.21
N PRO A 689 9.78 -27.94 -13.92
CA PRO A 689 11.13 -28.01 -13.35
C PRO A 689 12.26 -27.52 -14.27
N GLU A 690 12.04 -27.57 -15.60
CA GLU A 690 13.05 -27.22 -16.60
C GLU A 690 12.80 -25.81 -17.19
N ASN A 691 11.87 -25.05 -16.62
CA ASN A 691 11.60 -23.70 -17.08
C ASN A 691 12.81 -22.78 -16.80
N PRO A 692 13.45 -22.20 -17.84
CA PRO A 692 14.68 -21.43 -17.65
C PRO A 692 14.45 -20.15 -16.84
N ASN A 693 13.26 -19.53 -16.91
CA ASN A 693 12.93 -18.34 -16.13
C ASN A 693 12.76 -18.69 -14.64
N PHE A 694 12.08 -19.79 -14.32
CA PHE A 694 11.86 -20.21 -12.93
C PHE A 694 13.18 -20.61 -12.26
N ILE A 695 14.06 -21.30 -12.99
CA ILE A 695 15.40 -21.66 -12.52
C ILE A 695 16.22 -20.39 -12.23
N SER A 696 16.18 -19.41 -13.14
CA SER A 696 16.87 -18.13 -12.99
C SER A 696 16.39 -17.35 -11.76
N HIS A 697 15.07 -17.19 -11.61
CA HIS A 697 14.48 -16.48 -10.49
C HIS A 697 14.69 -17.22 -9.16
N MET A 698 14.67 -18.55 -9.14
CA MET A 698 15.06 -19.35 -7.97
C MET A 698 16.52 -19.07 -7.58
N GLY A 699 17.44 -19.02 -8.55
CA GLY A 699 18.82 -18.64 -8.30
C GLY A 699 18.96 -17.26 -7.67
N MET A 700 18.19 -16.28 -8.16
CA MET A 700 18.16 -14.92 -7.59
C MET A 700 17.62 -14.90 -6.15
N VAL A 701 16.53 -15.61 -5.87
CA VAL A 701 15.94 -15.71 -4.52
C VAL A 701 16.92 -16.40 -3.56
N CYS A 702 17.52 -17.53 -3.97
CA CYS A 702 18.56 -18.21 -3.20
C CYS A 702 19.77 -17.31 -2.93
N HIS A 703 20.21 -16.54 -3.93
CA HIS A 703 21.32 -15.59 -3.76
C HIS A 703 21.00 -14.54 -2.71
N ASN A 704 19.81 -13.93 -2.76
CA ASN A 704 19.40 -12.91 -1.79
C ASN A 704 19.19 -13.46 -0.37
N LEU A 705 18.80 -14.74 -0.25
CA LEU A 705 18.75 -15.46 1.02
C LEU A 705 20.14 -15.88 1.54
N GLY A 706 21.21 -15.74 0.74
CA GLY A 706 22.55 -16.19 1.08
C GLY A 706 22.75 -17.71 1.03
N ARG A 707 21.92 -18.43 0.28
CA ARG A 707 22.01 -19.88 0.16
C ARG A 707 23.07 -20.29 -0.88
N LYS A 708 23.91 -21.29 -0.54
CA LYS A 708 24.98 -21.81 -1.42
C LYS A 708 24.44 -22.47 -2.71
N ASP A 709 23.18 -22.91 -2.73
CA ASP A 709 22.54 -23.50 -3.92
C ASP A 709 22.30 -22.51 -5.07
N ALA A 710 22.37 -21.19 -4.83
CA ALA A 710 22.23 -20.16 -5.85
C ALA A 710 23.14 -20.37 -7.08
N ILE A 711 24.40 -20.73 -6.86
CA ILE A 711 25.39 -20.95 -7.93
C ILE A 711 24.97 -22.10 -8.85
N LYS A 712 24.38 -23.17 -8.30
CA LYS A 712 23.86 -24.29 -9.09
C LYS A 712 22.78 -23.83 -10.06
N TYR A 713 21.82 -23.05 -9.58
CA TYR A 713 20.74 -22.52 -10.41
C TYR A 713 21.25 -21.54 -11.45
N HIS A 714 22.19 -20.67 -11.09
CA HIS A 714 22.81 -19.75 -12.04
C HIS A 714 23.57 -20.49 -13.15
N ARG A 715 24.39 -21.50 -12.83
CA ARG A 715 25.06 -22.31 -13.86
C ARG A 715 24.08 -23.01 -14.80
N LYS A 716 22.99 -23.59 -14.26
CA LYS A 716 21.93 -24.21 -15.09
C LYS A 716 21.21 -23.19 -15.97
N THR A 717 20.99 -21.99 -15.46
CA THR A 717 20.41 -20.87 -16.24
C THR A 717 21.25 -20.56 -17.47
N ILE A 718 22.58 -20.51 -17.33
CA ILE A 718 23.51 -20.21 -18.44
C ILE A 718 23.63 -21.37 -19.43
N GLU A 719 23.45 -22.61 -18.98
CA GLU A 719 23.35 -23.78 -19.87
C GLU A 719 22.10 -23.68 -20.76
N LEU A 720 20.96 -23.27 -20.20
CA LEU A 720 19.68 -23.18 -20.90
C LEU A 720 19.55 -21.90 -21.75
N MET A 721 20.17 -20.80 -21.31
CA MET A 721 20.09 -19.48 -21.94
C MET A 721 21.50 -18.87 -22.13
N PRO A 722 22.29 -19.39 -23.08
CA PRO A 722 23.71 -19.01 -23.22
C PRO A 722 23.95 -17.56 -23.63
N GLU A 723 22.98 -16.91 -24.26
CA GLU A 723 23.04 -15.50 -24.70
C GLU A 723 22.36 -14.53 -23.72
N ALA A 724 21.81 -15.02 -22.59
CA ALA A 724 21.24 -14.16 -21.55
C ALA A 724 22.36 -13.57 -20.66
N PHE A 725 23.18 -12.68 -21.22
CA PHE A 725 24.39 -12.14 -20.57
C PHE A 725 24.12 -11.44 -19.23
N HIS A 726 22.97 -10.78 -19.08
CA HIS A 726 22.55 -10.20 -17.82
C HIS A 726 22.38 -11.26 -16.71
N LEU A 727 21.96 -12.49 -17.04
CA LEU A 727 21.86 -13.59 -16.09
C LEU A 727 23.23 -14.23 -15.80
N TYR A 728 24.16 -14.20 -16.74
CA TYR A 728 25.55 -14.63 -16.47
C TYR A 728 26.21 -13.66 -15.49
N SER A 729 25.92 -12.36 -15.58
CA SER A 729 26.40 -11.39 -14.59
C SER A 729 25.95 -11.74 -13.16
N ASN A 730 24.75 -12.32 -12.97
CA ASN A 730 24.32 -12.83 -11.65
C ASN A 730 25.20 -13.99 -11.15
N LEU A 731 25.64 -14.89 -12.03
CA LEU A 731 26.59 -15.95 -11.68
C LEU A 731 27.93 -15.35 -11.20
N LEU A 732 28.48 -14.39 -11.95
CA LEU A 732 29.76 -13.76 -11.62
C LEU A 732 29.69 -13.01 -10.29
N LEU A 733 28.59 -12.29 -10.07
CA LEU A 733 28.32 -11.65 -8.79
C LEU A 733 28.20 -12.69 -7.67
N GLY A 734 27.47 -13.79 -7.87
CA GLY A 734 27.37 -14.89 -6.91
C GLY A 734 28.74 -15.52 -6.56
N LEU A 735 29.57 -15.81 -7.57
CA LEU A 735 30.90 -16.37 -7.39
C LEU A 735 31.84 -15.41 -6.64
N SER A 736 31.68 -14.10 -6.77
CA SER A 736 32.47 -13.12 -5.99
C SER A 736 32.18 -13.12 -4.48
N HIS A 737 31.05 -13.72 -4.07
CA HIS A 737 30.70 -13.89 -2.66
C HIS A 737 31.13 -15.25 -2.10
N ASP A 738 31.51 -16.20 -2.97
CA ASP A 738 31.83 -17.56 -2.57
C ASP A 738 33.29 -17.69 -2.12
N VAL A 739 33.49 -18.11 -0.86
CA VAL A 739 34.82 -18.28 -0.28
C VAL A 739 35.60 -19.45 -0.89
N ASP A 740 34.90 -20.42 -1.49
CA ASP A 740 35.51 -21.59 -2.12
C ASP A 740 36.06 -21.25 -3.51
N VAL A 741 35.76 -20.06 -4.05
CA VAL A 741 36.20 -19.59 -5.35
C VAL A 741 37.47 -18.74 -5.22
N THR A 742 38.57 -19.23 -5.79
CA THR A 742 39.82 -18.46 -5.84
C THR A 742 39.70 -17.24 -6.78
N PRO A 743 40.44 -16.14 -6.54
CA PRO A 743 40.48 -14.99 -7.45
C PRO A 743 40.81 -15.36 -8.90
N GLN A 744 41.73 -16.32 -9.10
CA GLN A 744 42.09 -16.81 -10.42
C GLN A 744 40.94 -17.55 -11.13
N ALA A 745 40.19 -18.40 -10.41
CA ALA A 745 39.04 -19.09 -10.97
C ALA A 745 37.90 -18.11 -11.30
N LEU A 746 37.66 -17.14 -10.43
CA LEU A 746 36.71 -16.07 -10.67
C LEU A 746 37.08 -15.26 -11.92
N TYR A 747 38.34 -14.86 -12.06
CA TYR A 747 38.84 -14.16 -13.25
C TYR A 747 38.63 -14.97 -14.54
N GLN A 748 38.89 -16.28 -14.52
CA GLN A 748 38.65 -17.15 -15.67
C GLN A 748 37.17 -17.17 -16.10
N GLU A 749 36.24 -17.19 -15.15
CA GLU A 749 34.80 -17.11 -15.44
C GLU A 749 34.41 -15.75 -16.05
N HIS A 750 35.03 -14.64 -15.62
CA HIS A 750 34.83 -13.33 -16.26
C HIS A 750 35.34 -13.33 -17.71
N VAL A 751 36.51 -13.90 -17.96
CA VAL A 751 37.06 -14.02 -19.33
C VAL A 751 36.17 -14.90 -20.21
N LEU A 752 35.59 -15.97 -19.66
CA LEU A 752 34.60 -16.80 -20.37
C LEU A 752 33.35 -15.99 -20.74
N PHE A 753 32.84 -15.18 -19.82
CA PHE A 753 31.77 -14.23 -20.12
C PHE A 753 32.16 -13.27 -21.25
N GLY A 754 33.30 -12.57 -21.13
CA GLY A 754 33.72 -11.58 -22.10
C GLY A 754 33.89 -12.17 -23.50
N ASN A 755 34.51 -13.35 -23.62
CA ASN A 755 34.63 -14.05 -24.89
C ASN A 755 33.25 -14.38 -25.51
N ARG A 756 32.24 -14.74 -24.72
CA ARG A 756 30.89 -15.03 -25.22
C ARG A 756 30.18 -13.77 -25.70
N VAL A 757 30.26 -12.69 -24.92
CA VAL A 757 29.64 -11.41 -25.29
C VAL A 757 30.29 -10.85 -26.56
N GLU A 758 31.62 -10.87 -26.66
CA GLU A 758 32.35 -10.42 -27.84
C GLU A 758 32.04 -11.28 -29.07
N ALA A 759 31.91 -12.59 -28.91
CA ALA A 759 31.49 -13.48 -30.00
C ALA A 759 30.07 -13.17 -30.48
N ALA A 760 29.13 -12.89 -29.57
CA ALA A 760 27.78 -12.47 -29.94
C ALA A 760 27.78 -11.08 -30.59
N ALA A 761 28.58 -10.14 -30.09
CA ALA A 761 28.73 -8.81 -30.68
C ALA A 761 29.28 -8.85 -32.11
N ALA A 762 30.18 -9.79 -32.41
CA ALA A 762 30.72 -9.97 -33.75
C ALA A 762 29.65 -10.37 -34.79
N ASN A 763 28.54 -10.99 -34.38
CA ASN A 763 27.44 -11.38 -35.27
C ASN A 763 26.65 -10.20 -35.84
N TYR A 764 26.76 -9.00 -35.23
CA TYR A 764 26.14 -7.80 -35.79
C TYR A 764 26.87 -7.29 -37.05
N HIS A 765 28.10 -7.75 -37.32
CA HIS A 765 28.93 -7.30 -38.45
C HIS A 765 29.07 -5.77 -38.55
N GLN A 766 29.03 -5.09 -37.41
CA GLN A 766 29.08 -3.64 -37.31
C GLN A 766 30.50 -3.15 -37.00
N HIS A 767 30.97 -2.15 -37.75
CA HIS A 767 32.22 -1.46 -37.49
C HIS A 767 31.97 0.04 -37.35
N PHE A 768 32.45 0.64 -36.26
CA PHE A 768 32.29 2.06 -35.99
C PHE A 768 33.53 2.85 -36.45
N SER A 769 33.29 4.08 -36.92
CA SER A 769 34.34 5.04 -37.23
C SER A 769 34.40 6.09 -36.12
N TYR A 770 35.60 6.54 -35.77
CA TYR A 770 35.83 7.54 -34.72
C TYR A 770 36.32 8.86 -35.31
N ILE A 771 36.11 9.94 -34.56
CA ILE A 771 36.64 11.28 -34.90
C ILE A 771 38.15 11.20 -35.14
N GLN A 772 38.60 11.74 -36.28
CA GLN A 772 40.02 11.76 -36.65
C GLN A 772 40.83 12.87 -35.98
N ASN A 773 40.17 13.84 -35.33
CA ASN A 773 40.83 14.91 -34.58
C ASN A 773 41.47 14.36 -33.29
N LYS A 774 42.76 14.04 -33.38
CA LYS A 774 43.63 13.56 -32.30
C LYS A 774 44.41 14.67 -31.57
N ASP A 775 43.84 15.87 -31.48
CA ASP A 775 44.38 16.90 -30.59
C ASP A 775 44.23 16.47 -29.12
N SER A 776 45.33 16.37 -28.38
CA SER A 776 45.30 15.96 -26.97
C SER A 776 44.67 17.00 -26.05
N GLN A 777 44.57 18.27 -26.49
CA GLN A 777 44.07 19.40 -25.69
C GLN A 777 42.63 19.81 -26.01
N ARG A 778 41.99 19.20 -27.02
CA ARG A 778 40.61 19.57 -27.37
C ARG A 778 39.61 19.21 -26.25
N PRO A 779 38.44 19.86 -26.19
CA PRO A 779 37.35 19.42 -25.35
C PRO A 779 36.92 17.98 -25.68
N LEU A 780 36.62 17.19 -24.65
CA LEU A 780 36.27 15.77 -24.76
C LEU A 780 34.78 15.53 -24.46
N ARG A 781 34.16 14.61 -25.20
CA ARG A 781 32.82 14.10 -24.91
C ARG A 781 32.94 12.82 -24.07
N ILE A 782 32.47 12.87 -22.82
CA ILE A 782 32.47 11.74 -21.91
C ILE A 782 31.05 11.18 -21.81
N GLY A 783 30.86 9.93 -22.21
CA GLY A 783 29.61 9.21 -22.05
C GLY A 783 29.62 8.35 -20.79
N PHE A 784 28.60 8.47 -19.96
CA PHE A 784 28.38 7.59 -18.81
C PHE A 784 27.18 6.69 -19.10
N ILE A 785 27.34 5.38 -18.97
CA ILE A 785 26.26 4.40 -19.16
C ILE A 785 25.98 3.67 -17.85
N SER A 786 24.73 3.71 -17.39
CA SER A 786 24.36 3.15 -16.09
C SER A 786 22.86 2.98 -15.92
N GLY A 787 22.45 1.99 -15.12
CA GLY A 787 21.09 1.91 -14.55
C GLY A 787 20.91 2.66 -13.22
N ASP A 788 21.95 3.34 -12.74
CA ASP A 788 22.02 3.81 -11.34
C ASP A 788 22.03 5.33 -11.16
N PHE A 789 21.71 6.10 -12.21
CA PHE A 789 21.59 7.55 -12.11
C PHE A 789 20.37 7.96 -11.26
N GLY A 790 20.60 8.41 -10.02
CA GLY A 790 19.54 8.74 -9.06
C GLY A 790 19.95 8.40 -7.63
N ASP A 791 18.99 8.11 -6.75
CA ASP A 791 19.27 7.72 -5.37
C ASP A 791 19.80 6.28 -5.28
N HIS A 792 21.09 6.14 -5.59
CA HIS A 792 21.82 4.88 -5.61
C HIS A 792 23.28 5.09 -5.17
N PRO A 793 23.94 4.11 -4.53
CA PRO A 793 25.35 4.20 -4.15
C PRO A 793 26.29 4.68 -5.24
N VAL A 794 26.15 4.18 -6.49
CA VAL A 794 26.99 4.60 -7.63
C VAL A 794 26.92 6.12 -7.85
N THR A 795 25.71 6.68 -7.81
CA THR A 795 25.53 8.14 -7.99
C THR A 795 26.18 8.95 -6.88
N ASN A 796 26.27 8.44 -5.65
CA ASN A 796 26.96 9.14 -4.57
C ASN A 796 28.48 9.31 -4.83
N PHE A 797 29.08 8.44 -5.65
CA PHE A 797 30.46 8.58 -6.12
C PHE A 797 30.56 9.43 -7.39
N LEU A 798 29.59 9.29 -8.31
CA LEU A 798 29.57 10.01 -9.57
C LEU A 798 29.28 11.51 -9.36
N GLU A 799 28.25 11.86 -8.61
CA GLU A 799 27.69 13.21 -8.50
C GLU A 799 28.75 14.27 -8.13
N PRO A 800 29.66 14.04 -7.17
CA PRO A 800 30.71 15.00 -6.89
C PRO A 800 31.67 15.26 -8.05
N ILE A 801 32.04 14.21 -8.79
CA ILE A 801 32.91 14.31 -9.97
C ILE A 801 32.13 15.00 -11.08
N TRP A 802 30.91 14.53 -11.36
CA TRP A 802 30.00 15.10 -12.33
C TRP A 802 29.83 16.60 -12.13
N ASN A 803 29.53 17.06 -10.91
CA ASN A 803 29.26 18.47 -10.63
C ASN A 803 30.50 19.38 -10.68
N SER A 804 31.70 18.83 -10.54
CA SER A 804 32.95 19.62 -10.48
C SER A 804 33.78 19.61 -11.77
N LEU A 805 33.51 18.70 -12.71
CA LEU A 805 34.18 18.66 -14.01
C LEU A 805 34.10 19.98 -14.78
N ASP A 806 35.23 20.50 -15.27
CA ASP A 806 35.25 21.71 -16.09
C ASP A 806 34.48 21.52 -17.42
N ARG A 807 33.33 22.17 -17.53
CA ARG A 807 32.43 22.08 -18.69
C ARG A 807 33.01 22.68 -19.98
N ASN A 808 34.07 23.48 -19.90
CA ASN A 808 34.78 23.97 -21.09
C ASN A 808 35.70 22.88 -21.68
N LEU A 809 36.16 21.94 -20.85
CA LEU A 809 37.07 20.87 -21.24
C LEU A 809 36.35 19.54 -21.44
N PHE A 810 35.20 19.32 -20.78
CA PHE A 810 34.48 18.06 -20.78
C PHE A 810 32.96 18.27 -20.97
N SER A 811 32.40 17.67 -22.01
CA SER A 811 30.95 17.59 -22.24
C SER A 811 30.43 16.23 -21.77
N LEU A 812 29.44 16.21 -20.86
CA LEU A 812 28.97 15.00 -20.20
C LEU A 812 27.67 14.49 -20.83
N TYR A 813 27.66 13.22 -21.22
CA TYR A 813 26.50 12.53 -21.78
C TYR A 813 26.08 11.41 -20.82
N ALA A 814 24.78 11.25 -20.61
CA ALA A 814 24.22 10.17 -19.80
C ALA A 814 23.37 9.23 -20.65
N TYR A 815 23.64 7.93 -20.56
CA TYR A 815 22.86 6.85 -21.16
C TYR A 815 22.21 6.03 -20.03
N SER A 816 21.00 6.43 -19.65
CA SER A 816 20.27 5.86 -18.53
C SER A 816 19.54 4.57 -18.93
N SER A 817 20.04 3.43 -18.46
CA SER A 817 19.49 2.09 -18.70
C SER A 817 18.32 1.74 -17.79
N PHE A 818 18.01 2.59 -16.82
CA PHE A 818 16.87 2.44 -15.92
C PHE A 818 16.43 3.82 -15.40
N GLN A 819 15.15 4.13 -15.53
CA GLN A 819 14.62 5.46 -15.21
C GLN A 819 14.30 5.57 -13.71
N ARG A 820 15.15 6.29 -12.97
CA ARG A 820 14.90 6.69 -11.58
C ARG A 820 14.28 8.07 -11.57
N ASN A 821 13.13 8.21 -10.90
CA ASN A 821 12.37 9.45 -10.82
C ASN A 821 12.58 10.11 -9.45
N ASP A 822 13.79 10.60 -9.20
CA ASP A 822 14.17 11.26 -7.94
C ASP A 822 14.96 12.56 -8.19
N ALA A 823 15.14 13.35 -7.13
CA ALA A 823 15.76 14.66 -7.22
C ALA A 823 17.23 14.60 -7.70
N LYS A 824 17.97 13.52 -7.40
CA LYS A 824 19.36 13.37 -7.87
C LYS A 824 19.39 13.09 -9.37
N ALA A 825 18.52 12.20 -9.86
CA ALA A 825 18.42 11.91 -11.29
C ALA A 825 18.09 13.19 -12.08
N GLU A 826 17.14 13.99 -11.60
CA GLU A 826 16.76 15.26 -12.24
C GLU A 826 17.90 16.29 -12.22
N SER A 827 18.65 16.38 -11.11
CA SER A 827 19.84 17.24 -10.99
C SER A 827 20.93 16.89 -12.03
N LEU A 828 21.26 15.59 -12.16
CA LEU A 828 22.23 15.13 -13.16
C LEU A 828 21.74 15.41 -14.59
N LYS A 829 20.46 15.16 -14.86
CA LYS A 829 19.83 15.41 -16.16
C LYS A 829 19.88 16.88 -16.57
N GLN A 830 19.63 17.81 -15.64
CA GLN A 830 19.68 19.25 -15.91
C GLN A 830 21.08 19.77 -16.24
N THR A 831 22.12 19.08 -15.76
CA THR A 831 23.52 19.50 -15.91
C THR A 831 24.30 18.70 -16.97
N ALA A 832 23.64 17.72 -17.60
CA ALA A 832 24.17 16.96 -18.72
C ALA A 832 24.20 17.80 -20.01
N ALA A 833 25.19 17.57 -20.86
CA ALA A 833 25.16 18.07 -22.24
C ALA A 833 24.06 17.35 -23.04
N ASN A 834 23.87 16.05 -22.78
CA ASN A 834 22.73 15.29 -23.29
C ASN A 834 22.35 14.14 -22.34
N TRP A 835 21.07 13.79 -22.32
CA TRP A 835 20.52 12.72 -21.50
C TRP A 835 19.63 11.81 -22.34
N HIS A 836 20.00 10.54 -22.45
CA HIS A 836 19.29 9.53 -23.20
C HIS A 836 18.67 8.49 -22.27
N ASN A 837 17.36 8.26 -22.43
CA ASN A 837 16.67 7.13 -21.83
C ASN A 837 16.79 5.93 -22.78
N VAL A 838 17.55 4.91 -22.39
CA VAL A 838 17.99 3.83 -23.30
C VAL A 838 17.49 2.45 -22.88
N ASP A 839 16.65 2.38 -21.85
CA ASP A 839 16.01 1.15 -21.33
C ASP A 839 15.15 0.44 -22.40
N LYS A 840 14.61 1.18 -23.36
CA LYS A 840 13.79 0.68 -24.48
C LYS A 840 14.58 0.42 -25.77
N MET A 841 15.91 0.58 -25.78
CA MET A 841 16.77 0.42 -26.97
C MET A 841 17.50 -0.92 -26.96
N GLY A 842 17.61 -1.56 -28.12
CA GLY A 842 18.48 -2.73 -28.28
C GLY A 842 19.96 -2.33 -28.20
N ASP A 843 20.85 -3.30 -27.95
CA ASP A 843 22.27 -3.02 -27.76
C ASP A 843 22.94 -2.42 -29.00
N LEU A 844 22.55 -2.87 -30.20
CA LEU A 844 23.04 -2.29 -31.46
C LEU A 844 22.56 -0.86 -31.65
N GLU A 845 21.27 -0.58 -31.43
CA GLU A 845 20.70 0.77 -31.53
C GLU A 845 21.42 1.74 -30.58
N LEU A 846 21.70 1.30 -29.35
CA LEU A 846 22.42 2.11 -28.37
C LEU A 846 23.88 2.33 -28.77
N ALA A 847 24.58 1.31 -29.28
CA ALA A 847 25.93 1.49 -29.81
C ALA A 847 25.99 2.49 -30.97
N MET A 848 24.99 2.46 -31.87
CA MET A 848 24.88 3.43 -32.96
C MET A 848 24.64 4.85 -32.46
N LEU A 849 23.77 5.02 -31.46
CA LEU A 849 23.53 6.32 -30.82
C LEU A 849 24.82 6.88 -30.18
N ILE A 850 25.53 6.07 -29.39
CA ILE A 850 26.78 6.48 -28.74
C ILE A 850 27.83 6.91 -29.77
N ASN A 851 27.93 6.18 -30.88
CA ASN A 851 28.85 6.55 -31.95
C ASN A 851 28.41 7.83 -32.69
N GLN A 852 27.10 8.03 -32.88
CA GLN A 852 26.53 9.24 -33.47
C GLN A 852 26.75 10.48 -32.60
N ASP A 853 26.70 10.33 -31.27
CA ASP A 853 27.06 11.37 -30.31
C ASP A 853 28.57 11.65 -30.27
N GLU A 854 29.36 10.88 -31.04
CA GLU A 854 30.81 10.95 -31.18
C GLU A 854 31.53 10.96 -29.82
N ILE A 855 31.12 10.06 -28.92
CA ILE A 855 31.70 9.93 -27.60
C ILE A 855 33.19 9.54 -27.71
N ASP A 856 34.05 10.30 -27.03
CA ASP A 856 35.49 10.07 -27.00
C ASP A 856 35.86 8.99 -25.98
N ILE A 857 35.25 9.08 -24.80
CA ILE A 857 35.47 8.14 -23.68
C ILE A 857 34.10 7.70 -23.15
N LEU A 858 33.81 6.41 -23.26
CA LEU A 858 32.61 5.79 -22.69
C LEU A 858 32.96 5.10 -21.37
N ILE A 859 32.23 5.41 -20.30
CA ILE A 859 32.46 4.88 -18.96
C ILE A 859 31.22 4.09 -18.52
N ASP A 860 31.38 2.78 -18.38
CA ASP A 860 30.40 1.91 -17.73
C ASP A 860 30.44 2.07 -16.21
N LEU A 861 29.29 2.38 -15.62
CA LEU A 861 29.16 2.52 -14.17
C LEU A 861 28.58 1.30 -13.47
N SER A 862 28.10 0.29 -14.21
CA SER A 862 27.35 -0.84 -13.66
C SER A 862 28.18 -2.12 -13.55
N GLY A 863 29.08 -2.40 -14.50
CA GLY A 863 29.79 -3.68 -14.56
C GLY A 863 28.83 -4.88 -14.57
N HIS A 864 29.08 -5.91 -13.76
CA HIS A 864 28.21 -7.09 -13.65
C HIS A 864 27.00 -6.94 -12.72
N THR A 865 26.56 -5.72 -12.45
CA THR A 865 25.34 -5.46 -11.64
C THR A 865 24.10 -5.25 -12.51
N ALA A 866 22.93 -5.04 -11.88
CA ALA A 866 21.65 -4.92 -12.58
C ALA A 866 21.64 -3.76 -13.60
N TYR A 867 20.88 -3.94 -14.68
CA TYR A 867 20.71 -2.95 -15.77
C TYR A 867 22.01 -2.52 -16.48
N ASN A 868 23.07 -3.32 -16.38
CA ASN A 868 24.28 -3.09 -17.16
C ASN A 868 24.06 -3.24 -18.67
N ARG A 869 24.98 -2.67 -19.46
CA ARG A 869 24.97 -2.72 -20.92
C ARG A 869 26.32 -3.17 -21.47
N LEU A 870 26.97 -4.15 -20.82
CA LEU A 870 28.25 -4.71 -21.27
C LEU A 870 28.25 -5.17 -22.75
N PRO A 871 27.18 -5.77 -23.31
CA PRO A 871 27.14 -6.07 -24.74
C PRO A 871 27.30 -4.86 -25.67
N VAL A 872 26.93 -3.66 -25.24
CA VAL A 872 27.16 -2.41 -25.99
C VAL A 872 28.64 -2.07 -26.02
N LEU A 873 29.37 -2.27 -24.92
CA LEU A 873 30.81 -2.06 -24.88
C LEU A 873 31.56 -3.10 -25.72
N ALA A 874 30.99 -4.28 -25.94
CA ALA A 874 31.58 -5.29 -26.82
C ALA A 874 31.56 -4.88 -28.30
N LEU A 875 30.62 -4.01 -28.68
CA LEU A 875 30.52 -3.40 -30.01
C LEU A 875 31.53 -2.26 -30.24
N LYS A 876 32.22 -1.79 -29.19
CA LYS A 876 33.22 -0.72 -29.22
C LYS A 876 32.75 0.57 -29.94
N PRO A 877 31.62 1.20 -29.53
CA PRO A 877 31.11 2.41 -30.16
C PRO A 877 31.95 3.68 -29.91
N ALA A 878 32.78 3.68 -28.86
CA ALA A 878 33.73 4.75 -28.53
C ALA A 878 35.19 4.25 -28.61
N PRO A 879 36.16 5.11 -28.97
CA PRO A 879 37.55 4.69 -29.13
C PRO A 879 38.21 4.28 -27.82
N ILE A 880 37.85 4.94 -26.70
CA ILE A 880 38.29 4.56 -25.36
C ILE A 880 37.06 4.18 -24.53
N GLN A 881 37.14 3.03 -23.85
CA GLN A 881 36.10 2.52 -22.97
C GLN A 881 36.68 2.19 -21.61
N MET A 882 35.95 2.54 -20.55
CA MET A 882 36.37 2.35 -19.18
C MET A 882 35.24 1.75 -18.35
N THR A 883 35.59 1.11 -17.23
CA THR A 883 34.62 0.71 -16.19
C THR A 883 35.00 1.32 -14.84
N TRP A 884 33.99 1.80 -14.12
CA TRP A 884 34.08 2.43 -12.79
C TRP A 884 32.66 2.71 -12.33
N ILE A 885 32.06 2.26 -11.25
CA ILE A 885 32.57 1.74 -9.97
C ILE A 885 31.63 0.63 -9.45
N GLY A 886 30.53 0.34 -10.16
CA GLY A 886 29.40 -0.45 -9.65
C GLY A 886 29.70 -1.91 -9.37
N TYR A 887 30.74 -2.48 -9.99
CA TYR A 887 31.16 -3.86 -9.78
C TYR A 887 32.63 -3.94 -9.35
N PRO A 888 32.95 -4.58 -8.20
CA PRO A 888 34.33 -4.66 -7.71
C PRO A 888 35.09 -5.83 -8.36
N GLY A 889 35.25 -5.78 -9.68
CA GLY A 889 35.94 -6.80 -10.48
C GLY A 889 36.09 -6.39 -11.95
N THR A 890 36.77 -7.22 -12.73
CA THR A 890 36.89 -7.04 -14.19
C THR A 890 35.54 -7.24 -14.89
N THR A 891 35.34 -6.61 -16.05
CA THR A 891 34.27 -6.95 -17.00
C THR A 891 34.57 -8.25 -17.75
N GLY A 892 35.83 -8.69 -17.76
CA GLY A 892 36.31 -9.84 -18.52
C GLY A 892 36.45 -9.59 -20.03
N MET A 893 36.21 -8.37 -20.49
CA MET A 893 36.16 -7.99 -21.91
C MET A 893 37.43 -7.28 -22.36
N LYS A 894 37.92 -7.60 -23.55
CA LYS A 894 39.09 -6.97 -24.17
C LYS A 894 38.75 -5.62 -24.79
N THR A 895 37.48 -5.39 -25.10
CA THR A 895 37.04 -4.11 -25.66
C THR A 895 36.96 -2.98 -24.62
N VAL A 896 37.03 -3.31 -23.32
CA VAL A 896 37.11 -2.31 -22.23
C VAL A 896 38.59 -2.07 -21.92
N ASP A 897 39.05 -0.83 -22.11
CA ASP A 897 40.49 -0.52 -22.08
C ASP A 897 41.00 -0.30 -20.66
N TYR A 898 40.21 0.37 -19.81
CA TYR A 898 40.63 0.78 -18.48
C TYR A 898 39.63 0.47 -17.36
N ILE A 899 40.15 0.20 -16.17
CA ILE A 899 39.40 0.19 -14.91
C ILE A 899 39.99 1.25 -13.97
N LEU A 900 39.12 2.07 -13.38
CA LEU A 900 39.53 3.12 -12.46
C LEU A 900 39.45 2.60 -11.03
N LEU A 901 40.56 2.65 -10.30
CA LEU A 901 40.65 2.22 -8.90
C LEU A 901 41.29 3.30 -8.03
N ASP A 902 40.92 3.30 -6.74
CA ASP A 902 41.60 4.15 -5.78
C ASP A 902 43.09 3.74 -5.63
N VAL A 903 43.98 4.73 -5.46
CA VAL A 903 45.42 4.51 -5.28
C VAL A 903 45.77 3.54 -4.13
N HIS A 904 44.93 3.42 -3.09
CA HIS A 904 45.13 2.49 -1.98
C HIS A 904 44.90 1.01 -2.35
N TYR A 905 44.35 0.72 -3.53
CA TYR A 905 44.36 -0.64 -4.09
C TYR A 905 45.74 -1.05 -4.62
N ARG A 906 46.65 -0.09 -4.84
CA ARG A 906 47.98 -0.29 -5.42
C ARG A 906 48.94 -0.96 -4.42
N GLN A 907 48.76 -2.26 -4.21
CA GLN A 907 49.68 -3.09 -3.43
C GLN A 907 50.63 -3.87 -4.35
N GLY A 908 51.63 -3.18 -4.91
CA GLY A 908 52.71 -3.81 -5.68
C GLY A 908 52.27 -4.54 -6.97
N GLY A 909 51.16 -4.13 -7.59
CA GLY A 909 50.66 -4.74 -8.84
C GLY A 909 49.89 -6.06 -8.66
N ALA A 910 49.54 -6.43 -7.41
CA ALA A 910 48.89 -7.71 -7.11
C ALA A 910 47.53 -7.96 -7.81
N LEU A 911 46.91 -6.92 -8.37
CA LEU A 911 45.63 -7.02 -9.09
C LEU A 911 45.79 -7.26 -10.60
N ASP A 912 46.96 -6.95 -11.18
CA ASP A 912 47.19 -7.03 -12.63
C ASP A 912 46.86 -8.42 -13.23
N PRO A 913 47.13 -9.56 -12.57
CA PRO A 913 46.79 -10.88 -13.12
C PRO A 913 45.28 -11.18 -13.21
N TYR A 914 44.44 -10.41 -12.52
CA TYR A 914 43.02 -10.70 -12.33
C TYR A 914 42.11 -9.70 -13.06
N LEU A 915 42.67 -8.89 -13.96
CA LEU A 915 41.97 -7.85 -14.71
C LEU A 915 42.29 -7.95 -16.20
N THR A 916 41.27 -7.80 -17.04
CA THR A 916 41.46 -7.69 -18.50
C THR A 916 41.82 -6.26 -18.90
N GLU A 917 41.24 -5.29 -18.19
CA GLU A 917 41.45 -3.86 -18.34
C GLU A 917 42.81 -3.42 -17.78
N LYS A 918 43.32 -2.28 -18.26
CA LYS A 918 44.47 -1.60 -17.66
C LYS A 918 44.04 -0.72 -16.49
N ILE A 919 44.83 -0.71 -15.44
CA ILE A 919 44.45 -0.03 -14.20
C ILE A 919 44.87 1.44 -14.26
N ILE A 920 43.92 2.33 -14.03
CA ILE A 920 44.20 3.73 -13.70
C ILE A 920 44.00 3.89 -12.21
N TYR A 921 45.10 4.06 -11.48
CA TYR A 921 45.04 4.40 -10.05
C TYR A 921 44.89 5.90 -9.88
N LEU A 922 43.88 6.35 -9.14
CA LEU A 922 43.72 7.76 -8.80
C LEU A 922 43.30 7.96 -7.33
N PRO A 923 43.67 9.10 -6.71
CA PRO A 923 43.15 9.54 -5.43
C PRO A 923 41.63 9.71 -5.39
N SER A 924 40.94 9.05 -4.45
CA SER A 924 39.55 9.39 -4.15
C SER A 924 39.49 10.61 -3.22
N VAL A 925 39.19 11.78 -3.80
CA VAL A 925 38.98 13.02 -3.04
C VAL A 925 37.72 12.93 -2.17
N LYS A 926 36.65 12.38 -2.75
CA LYS A 926 35.34 12.24 -2.10
C LYS A 926 34.81 10.82 -2.29
N TYR A 927 35.14 9.94 -1.35
CA TYR A 927 34.79 8.52 -1.39
C TYR A 927 33.50 8.17 -0.62
N PHE A 928 32.87 9.15 0.04
CA PHE A 928 31.63 8.97 0.77
C PHE A 928 30.91 10.32 0.92
N GLU A 929 29.60 10.35 0.66
CA GLU A 929 28.73 11.51 0.95
C GLU A 929 27.89 11.23 2.21
N PRO A 930 28.06 12.01 3.28
CA PRO A 930 27.23 11.90 4.47
C PRO A 930 25.75 12.20 4.23
N VAL A 931 24.88 11.50 4.97
CA VAL A 931 23.46 11.84 5.02
C VAL A 931 23.25 13.09 5.88
N LYS A 932 22.56 14.11 5.34
CA LYS A 932 22.39 15.44 5.97
C LYS A 932 21.86 15.40 7.42
N ASP A 933 21.02 14.41 7.75
CA ASP A 933 20.41 14.22 9.07
C ASP A 933 20.97 13.00 9.83
N SER A 934 22.24 12.68 9.59
CA SER A 934 22.93 11.61 10.32
C SER A 934 22.95 11.90 11.83
N PRO A 935 22.71 10.92 12.71
CA PRO A 935 22.83 11.13 14.14
C PRO A 935 24.27 11.50 14.56
N ASP A 936 24.41 12.23 15.67
CA ASP A 936 25.72 12.49 16.28
C ASP A 936 26.40 11.20 16.76
N VAL A 937 27.73 11.18 16.69
CA VAL A 937 28.58 10.15 17.28
C VAL A 937 28.50 10.28 18.80
N ASN A 938 28.01 9.24 19.47
CA ASN A 938 28.02 9.14 20.93
C ASN A 938 29.39 8.66 21.46
N GLU A 939 29.61 8.77 22.76
CA GLU A 939 30.72 8.13 23.46
C GLU A 939 30.74 6.61 23.21
N LEU A 940 31.92 5.99 23.37
CA LEU A 940 32.11 4.54 23.16
C LEU A 940 31.16 3.73 24.09
N PRO A 941 30.22 2.94 23.53
CA PRO A 941 29.24 2.19 24.33
C PRO A 941 29.84 1.28 25.39
N ALA A 942 30.97 0.64 25.10
CA ALA A 942 31.65 -0.27 26.02
C ALA A 942 32.02 0.37 27.37
N LEU A 943 32.32 1.67 27.38
CA LEU A 943 32.66 2.40 28.62
C LEU A 943 31.48 2.51 29.59
N LYS A 944 30.25 2.52 29.07
CA LYS A 944 29.01 2.58 29.86
C LYS A 944 28.46 1.20 30.18
N ASN A 945 28.49 0.30 29.19
CA ASN A 945 27.84 -1.00 29.29
C ASN A 945 28.70 -2.05 30.03
N GLY A 946 30.01 -1.84 30.13
CA GLY A 946 30.94 -2.79 30.76
C GLY A 946 31.30 -4.00 29.89
N TYR A 947 30.86 -4.02 28.64
CA TYR A 947 31.19 -5.05 27.65
C TYR A 947 31.32 -4.44 26.25
N LEU A 948 32.10 -5.10 25.40
CA LEU A 948 32.29 -4.73 24.01
C LEU A 948 31.15 -5.28 23.14
N THR A 949 30.60 -4.45 22.27
CA THR A 949 29.56 -4.82 21.30
C THR A 949 30.13 -4.79 19.89
N PHE A 950 30.28 -5.98 19.32
CA PHE A 950 30.52 -6.16 17.89
C PHE A 950 29.22 -6.03 17.10
N ALA A 951 29.30 -5.67 15.83
CA ALA A 951 28.17 -5.77 14.92
C ALA A 951 28.60 -6.18 13.50
N SER A 952 27.65 -6.71 12.73
CA SER A 952 27.74 -6.71 11.27
C SER A 952 26.39 -6.34 10.68
N PHE A 953 26.38 -5.28 9.86
CA PHE A 953 25.19 -4.83 9.14
C PHE A 953 25.27 -5.12 7.64
N ASN A 954 26.12 -6.07 7.26
CA ASN A 954 26.20 -6.59 5.89
C ASN A 954 24.96 -7.42 5.56
N ARG A 955 24.63 -7.50 4.27
CA ARG A 955 23.50 -8.30 3.79
C ARG A 955 23.79 -9.81 3.95
N PRO A 956 22.77 -10.66 4.17
CA PRO A 956 22.94 -12.11 4.34
C PRO A 956 23.81 -12.78 3.27
N GLN A 957 23.69 -12.37 2.01
CA GLN A 957 24.49 -12.95 0.91
C GLN A 957 26.02 -12.76 1.02
N LYS A 958 26.48 -11.86 1.90
CA LYS A 958 27.92 -11.66 2.17
C LYS A 958 28.43 -12.49 3.35
N ILE A 959 27.53 -13.12 4.10
CA ILE A 959 27.85 -13.78 5.38
C ILE A 959 27.95 -15.28 5.12
N SER A 960 29.18 -15.77 4.94
CA SER A 960 29.44 -17.20 4.75
C SER A 960 29.51 -17.96 6.08
N ASP A 961 29.42 -19.29 6.03
CA ASP A 961 29.63 -20.16 7.20
C ASP A 961 31.00 -19.95 7.85
N GLU A 962 32.01 -19.72 7.03
CA GLU A 962 33.40 -19.50 7.42
C GLU A 962 33.54 -18.13 8.12
N THR A 963 32.82 -17.12 7.64
CA THR A 963 32.72 -15.81 8.32
C THR A 963 32.03 -15.96 9.69
N LEU A 964 30.92 -16.70 9.77
CA LEU A 964 30.23 -16.98 11.04
C LEU A 964 31.14 -17.74 12.01
N ALA A 965 31.89 -18.73 11.54
CA ALA A 965 32.83 -19.48 12.35
C ALA A 965 33.96 -18.57 12.88
N LEU A 966 34.48 -17.64 12.08
CA LEU A 966 35.46 -16.65 12.54
C LEU A 966 34.86 -15.72 13.61
N TRP A 967 33.66 -15.20 13.40
CA TRP A 967 32.99 -14.36 14.41
C TRP A 967 32.69 -15.14 15.69
N ALA A 968 32.31 -16.41 15.59
CA ALA A 968 32.14 -17.29 16.75
C ALA A 968 33.46 -17.49 17.52
N LYS A 969 34.61 -17.65 16.83
CA LYS A 969 35.94 -17.68 17.48
C LYS A 969 36.22 -16.37 18.24
N VAL A 970 35.85 -15.23 17.67
CA VAL A 970 35.98 -13.92 18.36
C VAL A 970 35.13 -13.87 19.62
N LEU A 971 33.84 -14.24 19.53
CA LEU A 971 32.89 -14.18 20.65
C LEU A 971 33.20 -15.17 21.77
N THR A 972 33.73 -16.35 21.44
CA THR A 972 34.15 -17.36 22.42
C THR A 972 35.47 -16.98 23.11
N THR A 973 36.37 -16.28 22.40
CA THR A 973 37.60 -15.72 22.98
C THR A 973 37.32 -14.53 23.89
N ILE A 974 36.26 -13.77 23.62
CA ILE A 974 35.85 -12.58 24.39
C ILE A 974 34.44 -12.84 24.96
N PRO A 975 34.28 -13.70 25.98
CA PRO A 975 32.98 -14.25 26.38
C PRO A 975 31.96 -13.23 26.89
N ASN A 976 32.42 -12.08 27.37
CA ASN A 976 31.55 -10.99 27.82
C ASN A 976 31.04 -10.11 26.67
N SER A 977 31.55 -10.27 25.45
CA SER A 977 31.15 -9.46 24.30
C SER A 977 29.76 -9.81 23.77
N ARG A 978 29.20 -8.91 22.96
CA ARG A 978 27.92 -9.07 22.25
C ARG A 978 28.13 -8.94 20.75
N LEU A 979 27.25 -9.53 19.94
CA LEU A 979 27.19 -9.37 18.49
C LEU A 979 25.78 -8.95 18.06
N ILE A 980 25.69 -7.82 17.37
CA ILE A 980 24.48 -7.37 16.70
C ILE A 980 24.57 -7.71 15.20
N MET A 981 23.68 -8.57 14.72
CA MET A 981 23.53 -8.83 13.28
C MET A 981 22.31 -8.08 12.74
N GLY A 982 22.54 -7.18 11.77
CA GLY A 982 21.49 -6.40 11.13
C GLY A 982 21.11 -6.92 9.75
N TYR A 983 20.14 -6.26 9.11
CA TYR A 983 19.63 -6.63 7.78
C TYR A 983 18.92 -8.00 7.74
N MET A 984 18.28 -8.40 8.84
CA MET A 984 17.49 -9.64 8.84
C MET A 984 16.22 -9.46 8.00
N THR A 985 15.97 -10.42 7.12
CA THR A 985 14.85 -10.41 6.16
C THR A 985 13.60 -11.13 6.65
N GLY A 986 13.74 -11.97 7.68
CA GLY A 986 12.65 -12.77 8.24
C GLY A 986 13.13 -13.60 9.43
N GLN A 987 12.19 -14.30 10.05
CA GLN A 987 12.47 -15.19 11.19
C GLN A 987 13.36 -16.37 10.78
N GLU A 988 13.16 -16.94 9.59
CA GLU A 988 13.97 -18.07 9.10
C GLU A 988 15.45 -17.68 8.94
N THR A 989 15.73 -16.48 8.44
CA THR A 989 17.10 -15.95 8.33
C THR A 989 17.74 -15.77 9.71
N ILE A 990 16.97 -15.29 10.69
CA ILE A 990 17.42 -15.14 12.08
C ILE A 990 17.74 -16.52 12.67
N ASP A 991 16.83 -17.48 12.50
CA ASP A 991 16.99 -18.83 13.03
C ASP A 991 18.20 -19.53 12.41
N TYR A 992 18.41 -19.37 11.09
CA TYR A 992 19.60 -19.88 10.41
C TYR A 992 20.90 -19.37 11.05
N PHE A 993 21.08 -18.04 11.16
CA PHE A 993 22.31 -17.48 11.71
C PHE A 993 22.48 -17.79 13.20
N ARG A 994 21.39 -17.77 13.98
CA ARG A 994 21.40 -18.16 15.39
C ARG A 994 21.90 -19.58 15.56
N THR A 995 21.28 -20.55 14.87
CA THR A 995 21.66 -21.96 14.98
C THR A 995 23.14 -22.16 14.66
N ARG A 996 23.66 -21.58 13.57
CA ARG A 996 25.08 -21.73 13.18
C ARG A 996 26.05 -21.18 14.22
N LEU A 997 25.75 -20.01 14.81
CA LEU A 997 26.60 -19.41 15.84
C LEU A 997 26.56 -20.20 17.15
N LEU A 998 25.37 -20.69 17.56
CA LEU A 998 25.23 -21.57 18.74
C LEU A 998 25.98 -22.89 18.55
N GLU A 999 25.90 -23.50 17.36
CA GLU A 999 26.66 -24.72 17.02
C GLU A 999 28.18 -24.52 17.13
N CYS A 1000 28.65 -23.28 16.90
CA CYS A 1000 30.05 -22.90 17.06
C CYS A 1000 30.43 -22.50 18.50
N GLY A 1001 29.52 -22.66 19.47
CA GLY A 1001 29.78 -22.44 20.90
C GLY A 1001 29.56 -21.03 21.41
N VAL A 1002 28.92 -20.15 20.62
CA VAL A 1002 28.49 -18.82 21.09
C VAL A 1002 27.30 -18.97 22.03
N ASN A 1003 27.21 -18.18 23.09
CA ASN A 1003 26.05 -18.19 23.97
C ASN A 1003 24.91 -17.36 23.39
N GLU A 1004 23.66 -17.80 23.55
CA GLU A 1004 22.46 -17.08 23.04
C GLU A 1004 22.41 -15.62 23.55
N GLU A 1005 22.79 -15.39 24.81
CA GLU A 1005 22.84 -14.06 25.42
C GLU A 1005 23.83 -13.09 24.75
N GLN A 1006 24.76 -13.61 23.93
CA GLN A 1006 25.69 -12.79 23.16
C GLN A 1006 25.09 -12.27 21.86
N LEU A 1007 23.96 -12.83 21.40
CA LEU A 1007 23.41 -12.57 20.08
C LEU A 1007 22.23 -11.62 20.11
N SER A 1008 22.23 -10.64 19.20
CA SER A 1008 21.07 -9.80 18.95
C SER A 1008 20.86 -9.61 17.45
N PHE A 1009 19.61 -9.68 17.02
CA PHE A 1009 19.24 -9.58 15.61
C PHE A 1009 18.38 -8.33 15.38
N ARG A 1010 18.59 -7.66 14.24
CA ARG A 1010 17.81 -6.47 13.84
C ARG A 1010 17.26 -6.66 12.43
N MET A 1011 15.96 -6.43 12.29
CA MET A 1011 15.29 -6.43 10.99
C MET A 1011 15.83 -5.32 10.09
N ARG A 1012 15.70 -5.49 8.77
CA ARG A 1012 15.93 -4.41 7.81
C ARG A 1012 15.02 -3.21 8.14
N THR A 1013 15.60 -2.01 8.17
CA THR A 1013 14.91 -0.77 8.54
C THR A 1013 15.30 0.40 7.62
N GLY A 1014 14.70 1.57 7.81
CA GLY A 1014 15.02 2.80 7.10
C GLY A 1014 16.42 3.33 7.42
N LEU A 1015 16.95 4.23 6.57
CA LEU A 1015 18.32 4.72 6.67
C LEU A 1015 18.60 5.43 8.01
N LYS A 1016 17.64 6.20 8.54
CA LYS A 1016 17.78 6.95 9.79
C LYS A 1016 17.90 6.00 10.98
N GLU A 1017 17.00 5.04 11.09
CA GLU A 1017 17.02 4.00 12.12
C GLU A 1017 18.29 3.17 12.00
N TYR A 1018 18.70 2.82 10.77
CA TYR A 1018 19.93 2.10 10.48
C TYR A 1018 21.18 2.83 10.98
N LEU A 1019 21.32 4.13 10.69
CA LEU A 1019 22.43 4.93 11.21
C LEU A 1019 22.37 5.02 12.75
N GLY A 1020 21.16 5.12 13.31
CA GLY A 1020 20.93 5.12 14.76
C GLY A 1020 21.46 3.87 15.47
N MET A 1021 21.35 2.69 14.85
CA MET A 1021 21.84 1.43 15.43
C MET A 1021 23.36 1.43 15.74
N HIS A 1022 24.15 2.25 15.02
CA HIS A 1022 25.61 2.34 15.25
C HIS A 1022 25.96 2.97 16.61
N ARG A 1023 24.99 3.59 17.30
CA ARG A 1023 25.18 4.10 18.66
C ARG A 1023 25.30 3.00 19.71
N GLU A 1024 24.89 1.77 19.38
CA GLU A 1024 25.02 0.59 20.24
C GLU A 1024 26.33 -0.19 19.98
N VAL A 1025 27.11 0.21 18.96
CA VAL A 1025 28.23 -0.59 18.43
C VAL A 1025 29.58 0.05 18.73
N ASP A 1026 30.52 -0.78 19.19
CA ASP A 1026 31.92 -0.39 19.43
C ASP A 1026 32.80 -0.70 18.21
N LEU A 1027 32.64 -1.89 17.63
CA LEU A 1027 33.41 -2.38 16.48
C LEU A 1027 32.51 -3.10 15.47
N LEU A 1028 32.69 -2.82 14.19
CA LEU A 1028 32.03 -3.58 13.13
C LEU A 1028 32.96 -4.70 12.64
N LEU A 1029 32.42 -5.91 12.47
CA LEU A 1029 33.09 -7.05 11.87
C LEU A 1029 32.70 -7.16 10.40
N ASP A 1030 33.70 -7.05 9.53
CA ASP A 1030 33.50 -7.15 8.09
C ASP A 1030 33.33 -8.62 7.62
N THR A 1031 32.80 -8.77 6.41
CA THR A 1031 32.61 -10.06 5.74
C THR A 1031 33.78 -10.39 4.80
N TYR A 1032 33.95 -11.67 4.45
CA TYR A 1032 34.94 -12.15 3.50
C TYR A 1032 34.35 -13.29 2.64
N PRO A 1033 34.68 -13.43 1.34
CA PRO A 1033 35.62 -12.63 0.54
C PRO A 1033 35.04 -11.31 0.03
N TYR A 1034 33.73 -11.13 0.10
CA TYR A 1034 33.10 -9.89 -0.32
C TYR A 1034 32.96 -8.93 0.87
N THR A 1035 33.90 -7.99 0.98
CA THR A 1035 33.92 -6.99 2.07
C THR A 1035 32.82 -5.93 1.93
N GLY A 1036 32.56 -5.20 3.00
CA GLY A 1036 31.66 -4.06 2.99
C GLY A 1036 32.27 -2.85 2.26
N GLY A 1037 31.47 -2.18 1.44
CA GLY A 1037 31.83 -0.89 0.82
C GLY A 1037 31.08 0.24 1.52
N THR A 1038 29.83 0.46 1.12
CA THR A 1038 28.96 1.50 1.72
C THR A 1038 28.66 1.26 3.19
N THR A 1039 28.50 0.01 3.63
CA THR A 1039 28.32 -0.34 5.05
C THR A 1039 29.49 0.13 5.90
N VAL A 1040 30.73 -0.05 5.41
CA VAL A 1040 31.95 0.38 6.09
C VAL A 1040 32.05 1.91 6.13
N SER A 1041 31.66 2.56 5.05
CA SER A 1041 31.65 4.03 4.97
C SER A 1041 30.63 4.65 5.95
N HIS A 1042 29.42 4.08 6.04
CA HIS A 1042 28.42 4.50 7.04
C HIS A 1042 28.90 4.26 8.48
N ALA A 1043 29.51 3.11 8.75
CA ALA A 1043 30.05 2.81 10.07
C ALA A 1043 31.12 3.82 10.47
N ALA A 1044 32.09 4.08 9.58
CA ALA A 1044 33.12 5.10 9.79
C ALA A 1044 32.51 6.49 10.03
N TRP A 1045 31.49 6.88 9.26
CA TRP A 1045 30.77 8.13 9.47
C TRP A 1045 30.06 8.22 10.82
N MET A 1046 29.59 7.09 11.35
CA MET A 1046 29.00 6.98 12.68
C MET A 1046 30.03 6.77 13.80
N GLY A 1047 31.34 6.90 13.50
CA GLY A 1047 32.42 6.75 14.47
C GLY A 1047 32.72 5.29 14.85
N VAL A 1048 32.23 4.31 14.09
CA VAL A 1048 32.47 2.88 14.34
C VAL A 1048 33.59 2.39 13.42
N PRO A 1049 34.80 2.08 13.93
CA PRO A 1049 35.84 1.47 13.12
C PRO A 1049 35.45 0.03 12.73
N VAL A 1050 36.00 -0.44 11.61
CA VAL A 1050 35.65 -1.75 11.03
C VAL A 1050 36.89 -2.64 10.99
N LEU A 1051 36.81 -3.78 11.67
CA LEU A 1051 37.80 -4.84 11.56
C LEU A 1051 37.54 -5.65 10.30
N THR A 1052 38.49 -5.63 9.35
CA THR A 1052 38.33 -6.19 8.00
C THR A 1052 39.51 -7.07 7.61
N ARG A 1053 39.24 -8.13 6.83
CA ARG A 1053 40.28 -9.04 6.32
C ARG A 1053 40.56 -8.72 4.86
N GLU A 1054 41.79 -8.28 4.58
CA GLU A 1054 42.27 -7.97 3.24
C GLU A 1054 42.60 -9.25 2.47
N GLY A 1055 42.02 -9.39 1.27
CA GLY A 1055 42.29 -10.50 0.36
C GLY A 1055 43.01 -10.08 -0.93
N GLU A 1056 42.99 -10.97 -1.92
CA GLU A 1056 43.68 -10.79 -3.20
C GLU A 1056 42.82 -10.14 -4.31
N SER A 1057 41.50 -10.12 -4.15
CA SER A 1057 40.57 -9.53 -5.12
C SER A 1057 40.16 -8.10 -4.75
N ILE A 1058 39.61 -7.35 -5.70
CA ILE A 1058 39.02 -6.02 -5.45
C ILE A 1058 37.87 -6.11 -4.43
N ALA A 1059 36.97 -7.10 -4.59
CA ALA A 1059 35.84 -7.32 -3.68
C ALA A 1059 36.28 -7.56 -2.23
N SER A 1060 37.44 -8.20 -2.02
CA SER A 1060 38.05 -8.46 -0.70
C SER A 1060 38.91 -7.32 -0.14
N ARG A 1061 38.91 -6.15 -0.79
CA ARG A 1061 39.76 -5.00 -0.41
C ARG A 1061 38.97 -3.71 -0.15
N GLN A 1062 37.66 -3.69 -0.35
CA GLN A 1062 36.86 -2.46 -0.17
C GLN A 1062 36.93 -1.93 1.27
N GLY A 1063 36.76 -2.84 2.24
CA GLY A 1063 36.86 -2.50 3.67
C GLY A 1063 38.25 -1.99 4.04
N SER A 1064 39.30 -2.70 3.61
CA SER A 1064 40.69 -2.35 3.93
C SER A 1064 41.13 -1.04 3.28
N VAL A 1065 40.73 -0.79 2.03
CA VAL A 1065 40.96 0.48 1.33
C VAL A 1065 40.31 1.64 2.09
N THR A 1066 39.07 1.47 2.58
CA THR A 1066 38.39 2.50 3.37
C THR A 1066 39.14 2.78 4.69
N MET A 1067 39.58 1.75 5.39
CA MET A 1067 40.37 1.92 6.62
C MET A 1067 41.72 2.61 6.36
N ARG A 1068 42.39 2.27 5.25
CA ARG A 1068 43.66 2.88 4.84
C ARG A 1068 43.51 4.35 4.45
N ILE A 1069 42.42 4.69 3.76
CA ILE A 1069 42.02 6.09 3.48
C ILE A 1069 41.87 6.89 4.78
N LEU A 1070 41.43 6.26 5.86
CA LEU A 1070 41.26 6.90 7.17
C LEU A 1070 42.53 6.87 8.05
N GLY A 1071 43.61 6.25 7.59
CA GLY A 1071 44.82 6.01 8.37
C GLY A 1071 44.58 5.11 9.57
N LEU A 1072 43.80 4.04 9.36
CA LEU A 1072 43.34 3.07 10.37
C LEU A 1072 43.82 1.65 10.03
N ASP A 1073 45.08 1.49 9.60
CA ASP A 1073 45.68 0.21 9.23
C ASP A 1073 45.68 -0.84 10.36
N ASP A 1074 45.61 -0.39 11.62
CA ASP A 1074 45.47 -1.26 12.80
C ASP A 1074 44.17 -2.08 12.82
N PHE A 1075 43.21 -1.78 11.93
CA PHE A 1075 41.95 -2.51 11.76
C PHE A 1075 41.93 -3.43 10.53
N ILE A 1076 43.04 -3.54 9.79
CA ILE A 1076 43.15 -4.36 8.58
C ILE A 1076 43.93 -5.63 8.88
N SER A 1077 43.33 -6.82 8.83
CA SER A 1077 44.05 -8.08 8.97
C SER A 1077 44.33 -8.75 7.62
N THR A 1078 45.33 -9.61 7.56
CA THR A 1078 45.69 -10.41 6.37
C THR A 1078 45.40 -11.91 6.56
N SER A 1079 45.04 -12.32 7.78
CA SER A 1079 44.68 -13.71 8.13
C SER A 1079 43.59 -13.75 9.20
N GLU A 1080 43.01 -14.94 9.43
CA GLU A 1080 42.07 -15.18 10.54
C GLU A 1080 42.71 -14.98 11.91
N ASP A 1081 43.94 -15.45 12.09
CA ASP A 1081 44.66 -15.35 13.36
C ASP A 1081 44.95 -13.88 13.69
N GLU A 1082 45.38 -13.10 12.70
CA GLU A 1082 45.58 -11.66 12.88
C GLU A 1082 44.25 -10.93 13.15
N PHE A 1083 43.16 -11.34 12.49
CA PHE A 1083 41.82 -10.79 12.74
C PHE A 1083 41.43 -11.00 14.21
N LEU A 1084 41.60 -12.22 14.73
CA LEU A 1084 41.30 -12.55 16.13
C LEU A 1084 42.19 -11.78 17.11
N GLN A 1085 43.50 -11.69 16.83
CA GLN A 1085 44.44 -10.93 17.65
C GLN A 1085 44.07 -9.44 17.73
N LYS A 1086 43.66 -8.84 16.60
CA LYS A 1086 43.22 -7.44 16.54
C LYS A 1086 41.90 -7.24 17.29
N ALA A 1087 40.94 -8.17 17.15
CA ALA A 1087 39.70 -8.13 17.94
C ALA A 1087 39.99 -8.17 19.46
N LEU A 1088 40.89 -9.05 19.88
CA LEU A 1088 41.31 -9.17 21.28
C LEU A 1088 42.04 -7.90 21.77
N TYR A 1089 42.97 -7.36 20.97
CA TYR A 1089 43.68 -6.13 21.29
C TYR A 1089 42.74 -4.96 21.55
N TRP A 1090 41.77 -4.74 20.66
CA TRP A 1090 40.82 -3.64 20.80
C TRP A 1090 39.82 -3.85 21.93
N SER A 1091 39.48 -5.10 22.27
CA SER A 1091 38.67 -5.40 23.47
C SER A 1091 39.34 -5.02 24.79
N GLN A 1092 40.67 -4.89 24.79
CA GLN A 1092 41.48 -4.52 25.96
C GLN A 1092 41.92 -3.04 25.91
N SER A 1093 41.65 -2.34 24.81
CA SER A 1093 42.17 -0.98 24.54
C SER A 1093 41.05 0.06 24.39
N LEU A 1094 40.07 0.05 25.31
CA LEU A 1094 38.84 0.84 25.18
C LEU A 1094 39.08 2.36 25.12
N GLU A 1095 40.05 2.90 25.85
CA GLU A 1095 40.37 4.33 25.79
C GLU A 1095 40.83 4.75 24.39
N LYS A 1096 41.75 3.97 23.78
CA LYS A 1096 42.21 4.21 22.41
C LYS A 1096 41.08 4.04 21.40
N LEU A 1097 40.20 3.07 21.61
CA LEU A 1097 39.04 2.84 20.75
C LEU A 1097 38.06 4.03 20.83
N SER A 1098 37.90 4.62 22.01
CA SER A 1098 37.11 5.83 22.23
C SER A 1098 37.70 7.04 21.49
N ASP A 1099 39.03 7.20 21.51
CA ASP A 1099 39.73 8.24 20.75
C ASP A 1099 39.55 8.07 19.25
N VAL A 1100 39.66 6.83 18.76
CA VAL A 1100 39.38 6.50 17.35
C VAL A 1100 37.95 6.91 17.00
N ARG A 1101 36.95 6.45 17.76
CA ARG A 1101 35.52 6.75 17.54
C ARG A 1101 35.25 8.26 17.45
N ALA A 1102 35.78 9.03 18.39
CA ALA A 1102 35.61 10.49 18.42
C ALA A 1102 36.26 11.17 17.20
N GLY A 1103 37.35 10.60 16.67
CA GLY A 1103 38.14 11.19 15.59
C GLY A 1103 37.73 10.84 14.16
N ILE A 1104 37.08 9.69 13.90
CA ILE A 1104 36.86 9.20 12.51
C ILE A 1104 36.08 10.21 11.67
N ARG A 1105 34.97 10.76 12.19
CA ARG A 1105 34.14 11.71 11.44
C ARG A 1105 34.92 12.97 11.03
N GLY A 1106 35.80 13.46 11.91
CA GLY A 1106 36.70 14.57 11.63
C GLY A 1106 37.73 14.26 10.54
N ARG A 1107 38.26 13.03 10.49
CA ARG A 1107 39.18 12.57 9.43
C ARG A 1107 38.51 12.56 8.06
N ILE A 1108 37.26 12.11 7.99
CA ILE A 1108 36.46 12.13 6.75
C ILE A 1108 36.29 13.58 6.27
N ALA A 1109 35.81 14.47 7.14
CA ALA A 1109 35.59 15.87 6.80
C ALA A 1109 36.87 16.60 6.38
N ALA A 1110 37.99 16.37 7.08
CA ALA A 1110 39.27 16.97 6.73
C ALA A 1110 39.75 16.54 5.33
N ARG A 1111 39.54 15.26 4.97
CA ARG A 1111 39.92 14.73 3.66
C ARG A 1111 39.01 15.23 2.53
N MET A 1112 37.71 15.33 2.77
CA MET A 1112 36.78 15.93 1.79
C MET A 1112 37.12 17.39 1.49
N ASN A 1113 37.71 18.10 2.45
CA ASN A 1113 38.10 19.51 2.32
C ASN A 1113 39.55 19.71 1.85
N SER A 1114 40.32 18.65 1.56
CA SER A 1114 41.77 18.76 1.31
C SER A 1114 42.14 19.11 -0.14
N VAL A 1115 41.17 19.31 -1.03
CA VAL A 1115 41.42 19.58 -2.46
C VAL A 1115 40.37 20.57 -2.97
N LEU A 1116 40.78 21.53 -3.80
CA LEU A 1116 39.90 22.59 -4.31
C LEU A 1116 38.77 22.07 -5.22
N SER A 1117 39.02 21.03 -6.02
CA SER A 1117 38.03 20.38 -6.88
C SER A 1117 38.01 18.86 -6.69
N PRO A 1118 36.84 18.25 -6.43
CA PRO A 1118 36.68 16.79 -6.37
C PRO A 1118 37.08 16.05 -7.65
N SER A 1119 36.98 16.68 -8.83
CA SER A 1119 37.25 16.06 -10.14
C SER A 1119 38.71 16.07 -10.57
N VAL A 1120 39.60 16.82 -9.92
CA VAL A 1120 40.95 17.13 -10.48
C VAL A 1120 41.74 15.90 -10.91
N TYR A 1121 41.79 14.86 -10.09
CA TYR A 1121 42.52 13.63 -10.42
C TYR A 1121 41.82 12.78 -11.47
N PHE A 1122 40.48 12.86 -11.52
CA PHE A 1122 39.70 12.25 -12.59
C PHE A 1122 39.97 12.95 -13.92
N GLU A 1123 40.02 14.28 -13.96
CA GLU A 1123 40.36 15.05 -15.16
C GLU A 1123 41.75 14.69 -15.70
N HIS A 1124 42.74 14.59 -14.83
CA HIS A 1124 44.09 14.14 -15.19
C HIS A 1124 44.10 12.71 -15.74
N ALA A 1125 43.36 11.80 -15.11
CA ALA A 1125 43.22 10.41 -15.57
C ALA A 1125 42.62 10.34 -16.98
N ILE A 1126 41.50 11.02 -17.21
CA ILE A 1126 40.80 11.06 -18.50
C ILE A 1126 41.69 11.70 -19.58
N ARG A 1127 42.36 12.82 -19.27
CA ARG A 1127 43.24 13.51 -20.21
C ARG A 1127 44.46 12.67 -20.59
N ASN A 1128 45.06 11.97 -19.63
CA ASN A 1128 46.20 11.09 -19.90
C ASN A 1128 45.81 9.89 -20.77
N ALA A 1129 44.67 9.24 -20.48
CA ALA A 1129 44.14 8.17 -21.32
C ALA A 1129 43.89 8.66 -22.76
N TRP A 1130 43.31 9.86 -22.93
CA TRP A 1130 43.12 10.47 -24.24
C TRP A 1130 44.44 10.75 -24.97
N GLN A 1131 45.47 11.22 -24.25
CA GLN A 1131 46.78 11.47 -24.82
C GLN A 1131 47.43 10.17 -25.34
N ILE A 1132 47.37 9.08 -24.57
CA ILE A 1132 47.89 7.76 -24.98
C ILE A 1132 47.23 7.32 -26.30
N TYR A 1133 45.91 7.47 -26.42
CA TYR A 1133 45.17 7.17 -27.64
C TYR A 1133 45.55 8.08 -28.83
N CYS A 1134 45.72 9.38 -28.60
CA CYS A 1134 46.15 10.33 -29.62
C CYS A 1134 47.54 10.00 -30.17
N GLU A 1135 48.44 9.53 -29.31
CA GLU A 1135 49.78 9.07 -29.67
C GLU A 1135 49.78 7.72 -30.42
N GLY A 1136 48.62 7.05 -30.54
CA GLY A 1136 48.49 5.76 -31.20
C GLY A 1136 49.11 4.59 -30.42
N LYS A 1137 49.27 4.76 -29.10
CA LYS A 1137 49.78 3.72 -28.21
C LYS A 1137 48.63 2.84 -27.71
N GLU A 1138 48.95 1.58 -27.44
CA GLU A 1138 48.05 0.65 -26.76
C GLU A 1138 47.80 1.10 -25.31
N PRO A 1139 46.62 0.82 -24.73
CA PRO A 1139 46.35 1.08 -23.32
C PRO A 1139 47.39 0.44 -22.39
N SER A 1140 47.83 1.19 -21.38
CA SER A 1140 48.77 0.73 -20.34
C SER A 1140 48.38 1.25 -18.96
N SER A 1141 48.60 0.47 -17.90
CA SER A 1141 48.29 0.89 -16.52
C SER A 1141 49.17 2.08 -16.08
N PHE A 1142 48.59 3.05 -15.39
CA PHE A 1142 49.31 4.20 -14.83
C PHE A 1142 48.67 4.71 -13.53
N SER A 1143 49.33 5.66 -12.86
CA SER A 1143 48.83 6.26 -11.62
C SER A 1143 48.86 7.77 -11.73
N ILE A 1144 47.81 8.40 -11.19
CA ILE A 1144 47.80 9.83 -10.87
C ILE A 1144 48.20 9.93 -9.41
N ASP A 1145 49.29 10.62 -9.11
CA ASP A 1145 49.74 10.80 -7.73
C ASP A 1145 49.05 12.01 -7.08
N TRP A 1146 49.00 12.03 -5.74
CA TRP A 1146 48.53 13.21 -5.01
C TRP A 1146 49.46 14.38 -5.35
N GLU A 1147 48.91 15.48 -5.84
CA GLU A 1147 49.70 16.71 -5.94
C GLU A 1147 49.95 17.18 -4.51
N SER A 1148 51.22 17.18 -4.09
CA SER A 1148 51.62 17.96 -2.93
C SER A 1148 51.48 19.42 -3.32
N GLU A 1149 50.36 20.06 -2.98
CA GLU A 1149 50.25 21.51 -3.09
C GLU A 1149 51.40 22.12 -2.26
N SER A 1150 52.31 22.78 -2.97
CA SER A 1150 53.27 23.75 -2.45
C SER A 1150 52.56 25.04 -2.06
#